data_AF-A0A925HCC9-F1
#
_entry.id   AF-A0A925HCC9-F1
#
_cell.length_a   1.000
_cell.length_b   1.000
_cell.length_c   1.000
_cell.angle_alpha   90.00
_cell.angle_beta   90.00
_cell.angle_gamma   90.00
#
_symmetry.space_group_name_H-M   'P 1'
#
loop_
_entity.id
_entity.type
_entity.pdbx_description
1 polymer ?
#
loop_
_entity_poly.entity_id
_entity_poly.type
_entity_poly.pdbx_seq_one_letter_code
_entity_poly.pdbx_strand_id
1 'polypeptide(L)'
;MKMFLSLALAFTVSSLGLISLSAQSVRAQQVASAGKSISEIKEEYERLLAVDRDPSTPTEVRELNQQFLEKRRTQLRTAIEGRLGALRKYQGSMGASLSGEESLVVGNSIQALEKDLSALAGDRKTTAAPLSPPRARLVGVNVASGLASEQSRNVQSGQTVQVSNASEASAGAESGTGADTRAPGRVSAISITSPDSDKTVHVGEIEIEVSVGDEDVDDIMVAIYTQSSGQKPATARTLELKRSNRGKKSFPIALEAGANRIEVSDLKRGGVLATRTLTYTPTRDMLNSTAQAANDSAPETENLVIKKLEAVTANQATICGQLQLASLNRTFALIRSTPELGDLAARFRAPKLDPRRQYQGQRELASDYLGMSQISDNCESQTNLVKRDGLQRSAAIDLLRAVLLRLNSDLKPKDTDINDIALRKERSYLLETTTTDSDVQEEAAKTRGSNVPREEKRTDGKIRTQDLRLAPSSAFSSLSADTIRKQIVLLEQYLGNVEVRLMDGDTVVARTLSDRDGNFAFTPTPPADGTSKDYVISTEGDENYTTRKVRVAKGDKVRINLDIEDRPVSLLARTIVGYDQAGAAAAKREQSFFLDFFVSKSFPFRQKINPDFGERWRLWGDFRINSVPQPGNTALGTFVSDFSQQAANVQVKDVARVFEFLGGVEVRLTGNNALLPSFDRQTKQKFSLSFIAAYGGVTPLDPLESAPAVFRVFDDAPGLPPEARGKEFVAFIPSDRDRFFRQYYAGLRVQTFFFNKYNVPMQRFPAQFDVIIGQNEFVTGGRLHGPVVRMEGFFPLPYEKAKFINLFATATMIPGRSNINTPLILQPAPAGTIVPASNVVLIGVPQPNRDYYRIGIGIDAIPFFQKLLQVPGGGGNK
;
A
#
# COMPACT_ATOMS: atom_id res chain seq x y z
N MET A 1 17.28 -13.46 29.06
CA MET A 1 18.18 -13.97 28.00
C MET A 1 17.64 -15.20 27.27
N LYS A 2 17.18 -16.28 27.93
CA LYS A 2 16.67 -17.50 27.26
C LYS A 2 15.53 -17.27 26.24
N MET A 3 14.63 -16.33 26.52
CA MET A 3 13.51 -16.01 25.61
C MET A 3 13.96 -15.32 24.32
N PHE A 4 15.07 -14.56 24.34
CA PHE A 4 15.64 -13.92 23.16
C PHE A 4 16.41 -14.91 22.27
N LEU A 5 17.07 -15.91 22.85
CA LEU A 5 17.79 -16.95 22.11
C LEU A 5 16.81 -17.91 21.39
N SER A 6 15.66 -18.19 22.01
CA SER A 6 14.61 -19.07 21.44
C SER A 6 13.95 -18.48 20.20
N LEU A 7 13.71 -17.15 20.17
CA LEU A 7 13.09 -16.47 19.04
C LEU A 7 14.03 -16.36 17.82
N ALA A 8 15.34 -16.18 18.06
CA ALA A 8 16.35 -16.18 16.99
C ALA A 8 16.61 -17.58 16.40
N LEU A 9 16.48 -18.63 17.22
CA LEU A 9 16.63 -20.03 16.77
C LEU A 9 15.39 -20.52 16.00
N ALA A 10 14.19 -20.07 16.36
CA ALA A 10 12.97 -20.43 15.65
C ALA A 10 12.93 -19.87 14.21
N PHE A 11 13.50 -18.68 13.97
CA PHE A 11 13.59 -18.09 12.64
C PHE A 11 14.62 -18.76 11.72
N THR A 12 15.69 -19.33 12.28
CA THR A 12 16.74 -20.00 11.49
C THR A 12 16.36 -21.41 11.05
N VAL A 13 15.51 -22.12 11.80
CA VAL A 13 15.10 -23.50 11.47
C VAL A 13 13.98 -23.54 10.42
N SER A 14 13.09 -22.55 10.35
CA SER A 14 12.03 -22.51 9.32
C SER A 14 12.55 -22.18 7.92
N SER A 15 13.72 -21.54 7.78
CA SER A 15 14.32 -21.20 6.48
C SER A 15 15.07 -22.34 5.79
N LEU A 16 15.35 -23.46 6.47
CA LEU A 16 16.14 -24.58 5.92
C LEU A 16 15.30 -25.71 5.30
N GLY A 17 13.96 -25.67 5.39
CA GLY A 17 13.07 -26.77 5.00
C GLY A 17 12.62 -26.83 3.52
N LEU A 18 13.06 -25.93 2.63
CA LEU A 18 12.53 -25.80 1.26
C LEU A 18 13.54 -26.08 0.13
N ILE A 19 14.55 -26.92 0.37
CA ILE A 19 15.57 -27.23 -0.64
C ILE A 19 15.43 -28.68 -1.10
N SER A 20 14.72 -28.92 -2.20
CA SER A 20 15.02 -30.00 -3.17
C SER A 20 14.10 -29.98 -4.39
N LEU A 21 14.43 -29.18 -5.40
CA LEU A 21 14.00 -29.44 -6.78
C LEU A 21 15.15 -29.09 -7.75
N SER A 22 15.47 -30.03 -8.63
CA SER A 22 16.49 -29.91 -9.67
C SER A 22 16.00 -29.02 -10.81
N ALA A 23 16.75 -27.98 -11.15
CA ALA A 23 16.45 -27.10 -12.29
C ALA A 23 17.45 -27.35 -13.43
N GLN A 24 16.90 -27.63 -14.61
CA GLN A 24 17.62 -27.64 -15.89
C GLN A 24 17.88 -26.20 -16.35
N SER A 25 19.05 -25.98 -16.93
CA SER A 25 19.55 -24.69 -17.41
C SER A 25 18.97 -24.32 -18.79
N VAL A 26 18.41 -23.12 -18.93
CA VAL A 26 18.08 -22.49 -20.22
C VAL A 26 18.68 -21.08 -20.28
N ARG A 27 19.27 -20.76 -21.45
CA ARG A 27 20.12 -19.59 -21.74
C ARG A 27 19.37 -18.25 -21.63
N ALA A 28 20.02 -17.26 -21.01
CA ALA A 28 19.58 -15.87 -20.91
C ALA A 28 20.09 -15.03 -22.10
N GLN A 29 19.21 -14.67 -23.04
CA GLN A 29 19.50 -13.60 -24.02
C GLN A 29 18.27 -12.86 -24.60
N GLN A 30 17.11 -12.91 -23.94
CA GLN A 30 15.89 -12.21 -24.39
C GLN A 30 15.22 -11.46 -23.24
N VAL A 31 15.60 -10.20 -22.98
CA VAL A 31 14.90 -9.36 -21.97
C VAL A 31 14.43 -8.01 -22.54
N ALA A 32 14.69 -7.69 -23.81
CA ALA A 32 14.32 -6.39 -24.37
C ALA A 32 12.81 -6.23 -24.74
N SER A 33 11.95 -7.22 -24.48
CA SER A 33 10.51 -7.16 -24.84
C SER A 33 9.53 -7.51 -23.71
N ALA A 34 9.99 -7.68 -22.47
CA ALA A 34 9.18 -8.23 -21.39
C ALA A 34 8.03 -7.32 -20.87
N GLY A 35 7.92 -6.07 -21.32
CA GLY A 35 6.91 -5.13 -20.83
C GLY A 35 5.75 -4.81 -21.77
N LYS A 36 5.82 -5.16 -23.07
CA LYS A 36 4.75 -4.82 -24.04
C LYS A 36 3.87 -6.03 -24.32
N SER A 37 2.57 -5.83 -24.29
CA SER A 37 1.58 -6.83 -24.69
C SER A 37 1.70 -7.15 -26.19
N ILE A 38 1.31 -8.36 -26.61
CA ILE A 38 1.31 -8.77 -28.04
C ILE A 38 0.50 -7.78 -28.89
N SER A 39 -0.61 -7.25 -28.36
CA SER A 39 -1.43 -6.22 -29.01
C SER A 39 -0.69 -4.92 -29.25
N GLU A 40 0.08 -4.43 -28.27
CA GLU A 40 0.87 -3.19 -28.42
C GLU A 40 2.00 -3.36 -29.44
N ILE A 41 2.68 -4.52 -29.43
CA ILE A 41 3.71 -4.82 -30.42
C ILE A 41 3.11 -4.91 -31.83
N LYS A 42 1.90 -5.49 -31.96
CA LYS A 42 1.16 -5.58 -33.23
C LYS A 42 0.75 -4.19 -33.73
N GLU A 43 0.22 -3.33 -32.86
CA GLU A 43 -0.14 -1.96 -33.21
C GLU A 43 1.08 -1.14 -33.66
N GLU A 44 2.21 -1.26 -32.97
CA GLU A 44 3.46 -0.60 -33.40
C GLU A 44 3.98 -1.15 -34.73
N TYR A 45 3.89 -2.45 -34.96
CA TYR A 45 4.26 -3.07 -36.23
C TYR A 45 3.39 -2.55 -37.39
N GLU A 46 2.07 -2.45 -37.21
CA GLU A 46 1.15 -1.91 -38.22
C GLU A 46 1.40 -0.42 -38.50
N ARG A 47 1.73 0.39 -37.48
CA ARG A 47 2.12 1.79 -37.68
C ARG A 47 3.37 1.93 -38.53
N LEU A 48 4.39 1.12 -38.27
CA LEU A 48 5.62 1.12 -39.08
C LEU A 48 5.33 0.62 -40.50
N LEU A 49 4.44 -0.35 -40.69
CA LEU A 49 4.03 -0.81 -42.02
C LEU A 49 3.30 0.29 -42.80
N ALA A 50 2.48 1.10 -42.13
CA ALA A 50 1.81 2.24 -42.77
C ALA A 50 2.83 3.27 -43.30
N VAL A 51 3.89 3.56 -42.53
CA VAL A 51 4.97 4.47 -42.96
C VAL A 51 5.76 3.90 -44.15
N ASP A 52 6.01 2.58 -44.18
CA ASP A 52 6.72 1.93 -45.29
C ASP A 52 5.89 1.90 -46.58
N ARG A 53 4.56 1.75 -46.46
CA ARG A 53 3.62 1.72 -47.59
C ARG A 53 3.27 3.09 -48.15
N ASP A 54 3.51 4.16 -47.41
CA ASP A 54 3.21 5.51 -47.85
C ASP A 54 4.22 5.97 -48.92
N PRO A 55 3.78 6.23 -50.18
CA PRO A 55 4.66 6.66 -51.26
C PRO A 55 5.24 8.06 -51.04
N SER A 56 4.67 8.86 -50.13
CA SER A 56 5.18 10.18 -49.78
C SER A 56 6.35 10.13 -48.77
N THR A 57 6.60 8.98 -48.13
CA THR A 57 7.72 8.81 -47.21
C THR A 57 9.05 8.84 -47.97
N PRO A 58 10.01 9.73 -47.61
CA PRO A 58 11.32 9.77 -48.25
C PRO A 58 12.04 8.42 -48.18
N THR A 59 12.80 8.08 -49.23
CA THR A 59 13.45 6.77 -49.36
C THR A 59 14.36 6.43 -48.17
N GLU A 60 15.11 7.40 -47.67
CA GLU A 60 16.00 7.25 -46.49
C GLU A 60 15.22 6.87 -45.21
N VAL A 61 14.04 7.46 -45.03
CA VAL A 61 13.16 7.17 -43.89
C VAL A 61 12.55 5.78 -44.01
N ARG A 62 12.18 5.35 -45.22
CA ARG A 62 11.72 3.96 -45.46
C ARG A 62 12.82 2.94 -45.16
N GLU A 63 14.07 3.19 -45.58
CA GLU A 63 15.21 2.30 -45.29
C GLU A 63 15.45 2.16 -43.78
N LEU A 64 15.40 3.26 -43.02
CA LEU A 64 15.50 3.22 -41.56
C LEU A 64 14.30 2.50 -40.93
N ASN A 65 13.10 2.76 -41.43
CA ASN A 65 11.86 2.15 -40.97
C ASN A 65 11.85 0.62 -41.18
N GLN A 66 12.46 0.12 -42.26
CA GLN A 66 12.63 -1.31 -42.51
C GLN A 66 13.45 -1.99 -41.40
N GLN A 67 14.49 -1.34 -40.86
CA GLN A 67 15.24 -1.89 -39.73
C GLN A 67 14.38 -1.98 -38.45
N PHE A 68 13.48 -1.01 -38.24
CA PHE A 68 12.54 -1.06 -37.11
C PHE A 68 11.47 -2.12 -37.31
N LEU A 69 10.97 -2.30 -38.54
CA LEU A 69 10.03 -3.36 -38.91
C LEU A 69 10.62 -4.75 -38.64
N GLU A 70 11.87 -5.00 -39.01
CA GLU A 70 12.52 -6.30 -38.75
C GLU A 70 12.69 -6.58 -37.25
N LYS A 71 13.09 -5.56 -36.48
CA LYS A 71 13.19 -5.68 -35.01
C LYS A 71 11.83 -5.97 -34.38
N ARG A 72 10.78 -5.24 -34.77
CA ARG A 72 9.41 -5.43 -34.25
C ARG A 72 8.81 -6.77 -34.67
N ARG A 73 9.03 -7.21 -35.91
CA ARG A 73 8.63 -8.54 -36.39
C ARG A 73 9.26 -9.65 -35.57
N THR A 74 10.54 -9.53 -35.25
CA THR A 74 11.27 -10.52 -34.41
C THR A 74 10.72 -10.57 -32.99
N GLN A 75 10.44 -9.39 -32.39
CA GLN A 75 9.83 -9.30 -31.07
C GLN A 75 8.41 -9.88 -31.06
N LEU A 76 7.59 -9.56 -32.06
CA LEU A 76 6.23 -10.06 -32.18
C LEU A 76 6.20 -11.59 -32.34
N ARG A 77 7.07 -12.13 -33.22
CA ARG A 77 7.24 -13.59 -33.36
C ARG A 77 7.60 -14.25 -32.03
N THR A 78 8.62 -13.74 -31.34
CA THR A 78 9.08 -14.29 -30.06
C THR A 78 7.97 -14.26 -29.01
N ALA A 79 7.21 -13.17 -28.92
CA ALA A 79 6.11 -13.02 -27.97
C ALA A 79 4.95 -13.97 -28.29
N ILE A 80 4.60 -14.13 -29.57
CA ILE A 80 3.57 -15.09 -30.03
C ILE A 80 4.01 -16.52 -29.71
N GLU A 81 5.24 -16.92 -30.06
CA GLU A 81 5.79 -18.26 -29.79
C GLU A 81 5.80 -18.58 -28.28
N GLY A 82 6.21 -17.62 -27.45
CA GLY A 82 6.20 -17.77 -25.99
C GLY A 82 4.79 -18.00 -25.43
N ARG A 83 3.79 -17.22 -25.88
CA ARG A 83 2.40 -17.37 -25.45
C ARG A 83 1.78 -18.67 -25.95
N LEU A 84 2.09 -19.06 -27.19
CA LEU A 84 1.62 -20.30 -27.79
C LEU A 84 2.18 -21.52 -27.05
N GLY A 85 3.46 -21.49 -26.66
CA GLY A 85 4.08 -22.50 -25.79
C GLY A 85 3.40 -22.59 -24.42
N ALA A 86 3.08 -21.46 -23.80
CA ALA A 86 2.38 -21.43 -22.51
C ALA A 86 0.95 -22.01 -22.60
N LEU A 87 0.19 -21.67 -23.66
CA LEU A 87 -1.17 -22.18 -23.87
C LEU A 87 -1.18 -23.69 -24.17
N ARG A 88 -0.24 -24.19 -24.99
CA ARG A 88 -0.10 -25.63 -25.23
C ARG A 88 0.28 -26.39 -23.96
N LYS A 89 1.17 -25.82 -23.14
CA LYS A 89 1.53 -26.40 -21.84
C LYS A 89 0.33 -26.45 -20.90
N TYR A 90 -0.46 -25.37 -20.84
CA TYR A 90 -1.69 -25.30 -20.05
C TYR A 90 -2.72 -26.35 -20.51
N GLN A 91 -2.95 -26.46 -21.83
CA GLN A 91 -3.84 -27.47 -22.40
C GLN A 91 -3.35 -28.89 -22.11
N GLY A 92 -2.03 -29.13 -22.12
CA GLY A 92 -1.44 -30.43 -21.79
C GLY A 92 -1.54 -30.78 -20.30
N SER A 93 -1.34 -29.82 -19.40
CA SER A 93 -1.40 -30.06 -17.94
C SER A 93 -2.82 -30.11 -17.39
N MET A 94 -3.74 -29.36 -17.99
CA MET A 94 -5.12 -29.22 -17.52
C MET A 94 -6.15 -29.91 -18.43
N GLY A 95 -5.73 -30.55 -19.53
CA GLY A 95 -6.66 -31.04 -20.56
C GLY A 95 -7.76 -31.98 -20.05
N ALA A 96 -7.49 -32.76 -18.99
CA ALA A 96 -8.49 -33.63 -18.36
C ALA A 96 -9.40 -32.90 -17.34
N SER A 97 -9.02 -31.72 -16.87
CA SER A 97 -9.75 -30.91 -15.90
C SER A 97 -10.46 -29.69 -16.50
N LEU A 98 -10.17 -29.34 -17.76
CA LEU A 98 -10.89 -28.30 -18.49
C LEU A 98 -12.29 -28.80 -18.89
N SER A 99 -13.30 -27.98 -18.64
CA SER A 99 -14.63 -28.19 -19.23
C SER A 99 -14.56 -28.09 -20.76
N GLY A 100 -15.59 -28.61 -21.44
CA GLY A 100 -15.67 -28.56 -22.90
C GLY A 100 -15.59 -27.13 -23.46
N GLU A 101 -16.20 -26.17 -22.77
CA GLU A 101 -16.18 -24.74 -23.15
C GLU A 101 -14.79 -24.12 -22.98
N GLU A 102 -14.13 -24.37 -21.85
CA GLU A 102 -12.79 -23.84 -21.58
C GLU A 102 -11.75 -24.42 -22.55
N SER A 103 -11.85 -25.72 -22.83
CA SER A 103 -11.00 -26.37 -23.83
C SER A 103 -11.16 -25.74 -25.22
N LEU A 104 -12.40 -25.39 -25.59
CA LEU A 104 -12.71 -24.72 -26.86
C LEU A 104 -12.13 -23.29 -26.91
N VAL A 105 -12.18 -22.53 -25.81
CA VAL A 105 -11.57 -21.18 -25.73
C VAL A 105 -10.05 -21.23 -25.85
N VAL A 106 -9.41 -22.19 -25.18
CA VAL A 106 -7.94 -22.39 -25.28
C VAL A 106 -7.55 -22.81 -26.69
N GLY A 107 -8.31 -23.74 -27.30
CA GLY A 107 -8.11 -24.18 -28.68
C GLY A 107 -8.21 -23.03 -29.69
N ASN A 108 -9.25 -22.20 -29.60
CA ASN A 108 -9.43 -21.03 -30.46
C ASN A 108 -8.28 -20.01 -30.30
N SER A 109 -7.79 -19.83 -29.07
CA SER A 109 -6.67 -18.93 -28.78
C SER A 109 -5.36 -19.43 -29.41
N ILE A 110 -5.11 -20.74 -29.37
CA ILE A 110 -3.94 -21.35 -30.02
C ILE A 110 -4.04 -21.17 -31.54
N GLN A 111 -5.19 -21.47 -32.14
CA GLN A 111 -5.39 -21.34 -33.58
C GLN A 111 -5.23 -19.89 -34.07
N ALA A 112 -5.71 -18.92 -33.30
CA ALA A 112 -5.53 -17.50 -33.62
C ALA A 112 -4.05 -17.07 -33.61
N LEU A 113 -3.28 -17.51 -32.63
CA LEU A 113 -1.84 -17.22 -32.53
C LEU A 113 -1.03 -17.92 -33.64
N GLU A 114 -1.40 -19.15 -34.02
CA GLU A 114 -0.78 -19.86 -35.15
C GLU A 114 -1.02 -19.15 -36.49
N LYS A 115 -2.24 -18.60 -36.68
CA LYS A 115 -2.58 -17.79 -37.84
C LYS A 115 -1.74 -16.51 -37.90
N ASP A 116 -1.61 -15.80 -36.78
CA ASP A 116 -0.77 -14.60 -36.68
C ASP A 116 0.71 -14.92 -36.95
N LEU A 117 1.23 -16.03 -36.42
CA LEU A 117 2.60 -16.49 -36.67
C LEU A 117 2.84 -16.80 -38.16
N SER A 118 1.85 -17.40 -38.82
CA SER A 118 1.90 -17.74 -40.26
C SER A 118 1.85 -16.48 -41.14
N ALA A 119 1.01 -15.50 -40.78
CA ALA A 119 0.98 -14.20 -41.46
C ALA A 119 2.34 -13.49 -41.40
N LEU A 120 3.00 -13.52 -40.23
CA LEU A 120 4.34 -12.99 -40.05
C LEU A 120 5.43 -13.76 -40.81
N ALA A 121 5.17 -14.96 -41.35
CA ALA A 121 6.10 -15.67 -42.23
C ALA A 121 5.93 -15.28 -43.71
N GLY A 122 4.69 -15.00 -44.15
CA GLY A 122 4.34 -14.70 -45.54
C GLY A 122 4.94 -13.41 -46.10
N ASP A 123 5.07 -12.36 -45.27
CA ASP A 123 5.53 -11.01 -45.69
C ASP A 123 6.96 -10.95 -46.24
N ARG A 124 7.76 -12.03 -46.17
CA ARG A 124 9.15 -12.01 -46.69
C ARG A 124 9.22 -12.23 -48.22
N LYS A 125 8.17 -12.77 -48.84
CA LYS A 125 8.24 -13.25 -50.23
C LYS A 125 7.97 -12.18 -51.30
N THR A 126 7.47 -11.00 -50.93
CA THR A 126 6.95 -10.02 -51.89
C THR A 126 7.89 -8.84 -52.17
N THR A 127 9.00 -8.68 -51.44
CA THR A 127 9.84 -7.45 -51.48
C THR A 127 11.19 -7.61 -52.18
N ALA A 128 11.46 -8.74 -52.83
CA ALA A 128 12.72 -8.94 -53.57
C ALA A 128 12.51 -8.70 -55.08
N ALA A 129 12.46 -7.45 -55.52
CA ALA A 129 12.71 -7.08 -56.91
C ALA A 129 14.24 -6.85 -57.10
N PRO A 130 14.88 -7.44 -58.12
CA PRO A 130 16.34 -7.38 -58.26
C PRO A 130 16.79 -5.99 -58.73
N LEU A 131 17.58 -5.31 -57.90
CA LEU A 131 18.35 -4.11 -58.27
C LEU A 131 19.42 -4.49 -59.30
N SER A 132 19.41 -3.83 -60.46
CA SER A 132 20.42 -3.97 -61.50
C SER A 132 21.77 -3.36 -61.08
N PRO A 133 22.92 -3.97 -61.44
CA PRO A 133 24.23 -3.47 -61.01
C PRO A 133 24.66 -2.20 -61.76
N PRO A 134 25.42 -1.29 -61.10
CA PRO A 134 25.88 -0.06 -61.72
C PRO A 134 27.04 -0.33 -62.69
N ARG A 135 26.94 0.26 -63.89
CA ARG A 135 28.03 0.32 -64.88
C ARG A 135 29.17 1.20 -64.38
N ALA A 136 30.34 0.60 -64.20
CA ALA A 136 31.60 1.32 -64.00
C ALA A 136 31.98 2.11 -65.27
N ARG A 137 32.28 3.41 -65.11
CA ARG A 137 32.88 4.24 -66.17
C ARG A 137 34.26 4.69 -65.72
N LEU A 138 35.27 4.13 -66.38
CA LEU A 138 36.66 4.55 -66.35
C LEU A 138 36.80 5.96 -66.96
N VAL A 139 37.44 6.88 -66.23
CA VAL A 139 38.24 7.97 -66.79
C VAL A 139 39.44 8.17 -65.86
N GLY A 140 40.63 7.85 -66.36
CA GLY A 140 41.88 8.25 -65.74
C GLY A 140 42.30 9.64 -66.23
N VAL A 141 43.21 10.27 -65.48
CA VAL A 141 44.46 10.90 -65.96
C VAL A 141 45.21 11.45 -64.73
N ASN A 142 46.50 11.12 -64.70
CA ASN A 142 47.54 11.52 -63.74
C ASN A 142 47.80 13.03 -63.75
N VAL A 143 48.38 13.59 -62.67
CA VAL A 143 49.71 14.27 -62.62
C VAL A 143 50.13 14.48 -61.14
N ALA A 144 51.44 14.52 -60.95
CA ALA A 144 52.24 14.35 -59.76
C ALA A 144 52.36 15.54 -58.76
N SER A 145 52.91 15.18 -57.59
CA SER A 145 53.94 15.88 -56.77
C SER A 145 53.65 17.22 -56.10
N GLY A 146 53.97 17.31 -54.80
CA GLY A 146 54.46 18.56 -54.18
C GLY A 146 54.15 18.78 -52.70
N LEU A 147 55.11 18.44 -51.83
CA LEU A 147 55.63 19.18 -50.66
C LEU A 147 54.69 20.00 -49.72
N ALA A 148 54.73 19.58 -48.45
CA ALA A 148 55.12 20.33 -47.23
C ALA A 148 54.61 21.76 -46.89
N SER A 149 54.44 21.94 -45.56
CA SER A 149 54.37 23.20 -44.78
C SER A 149 53.04 23.95 -44.85
N GLU A 150 52.59 24.75 -43.88
CA GLU A 150 52.81 24.95 -42.45
C GLU A 150 51.66 25.91 -42.03
N GLN A 151 51.34 25.90 -40.74
CA GLN A 151 50.87 27.06 -39.96
C GLN A 151 49.53 27.77 -40.25
N SER A 152 48.73 27.74 -39.19
CA SER A 152 48.21 28.90 -38.44
C SER A 152 46.93 29.63 -38.88
N ARG A 153 46.08 29.71 -37.84
CA ARG A 153 45.19 30.84 -37.45
C ARG A 153 43.99 31.08 -38.37
N ASN A 154 42.87 31.63 -37.93
CA ASN A 154 42.20 31.95 -36.66
C ASN A 154 40.92 32.70 -37.13
N VAL A 155 40.02 33.03 -36.21
CA VAL A 155 38.90 33.99 -36.35
C VAL A 155 37.59 33.39 -36.90
N GLN A 156 36.56 33.13 -36.10
CA GLN A 156 35.62 34.00 -35.33
C GLN A 156 34.43 34.50 -36.17
N SER A 157 33.25 34.49 -35.53
CA SER A 157 31.94 35.05 -35.93
C SER A 157 31.24 34.32 -37.10
N GLY A 158 29.98 33.88 -37.02
CA GLY A 158 28.87 34.29 -36.18
C GLY A 158 27.85 35.00 -37.07
N GLN A 159 26.72 34.37 -37.38
CA GLN A 159 25.50 35.12 -37.68
C GLN A 159 24.24 34.25 -37.70
N THR A 160 23.34 34.62 -36.80
CA THR A 160 21.91 34.38 -36.76
C THR A 160 21.23 34.96 -38.01
N VAL A 161 20.31 34.20 -38.62
CA VAL A 161 19.26 34.75 -39.48
C VAL A 161 17.95 34.03 -39.14
N GLN A 162 17.04 34.79 -38.51
CA GLN A 162 15.60 34.57 -38.58
C GLN A 162 15.11 35.05 -39.95
N VAL A 163 14.25 34.29 -40.62
CA VAL A 163 13.20 34.86 -41.49
C VAL A 163 11.91 34.06 -41.32
N SER A 164 10.85 34.84 -41.26
CA SER A 164 9.43 34.64 -40.98
C SER A 164 8.61 33.98 -42.09
N ASN A 165 7.45 33.44 -41.65
CA ASN A 165 6.10 33.47 -42.23
C ASN A 165 5.92 33.52 -43.75
N ALA A 166 5.09 32.61 -44.28
CA ALA A 166 3.85 32.99 -44.97
C ALA A 166 2.94 31.77 -45.20
N SER A 167 1.67 31.99 -44.88
CA SER A 167 0.47 31.26 -45.27
C SER A 167 0.24 31.27 -46.79
N GLU A 168 -0.37 30.22 -47.33
CA GLU A 168 -1.31 30.39 -48.44
C GLU A 168 -2.30 29.22 -48.52
N ALA A 169 -3.58 29.59 -48.56
CA ALA A 169 -4.71 28.74 -48.83
C ALA A 169 -4.92 28.64 -50.34
N SER A 170 -5.34 27.48 -50.84
CA SER A 170 -6.11 27.43 -52.09
C SER A 170 -7.16 26.33 -52.03
N ALA A 171 -8.38 26.76 -52.32
CA ALA A 171 -9.55 25.95 -52.55
C ALA A 171 -9.51 25.39 -53.97
N GLY A 172 -9.98 24.16 -54.15
CA GLY A 172 -10.26 23.56 -55.45
C GLY A 172 -11.44 22.63 -55.32
N ALA A 173 -12.60 23.10 -55.76
CA ALA A 173 -13.83 22.34 -55.92
C ALA A 173 -13.84 21.69 -57.30
N GLU A 174 -14.20 20.41 -57.39
CA GLU A 174 -14.76 19.84 -58.62
C GLU A 174 -15.71 18.69 -58.27
N SER A 175 -16.89 18.73 -58.89
CA SER A 175 -17.99 17.79 -58.72
C SER A 175 -17.93 16.68 -59.76
N GLY A 176 -18.27 15.45 -59.37
CA GLY A 176 -18.50 14.34 -60.28
C GLY A 176 -19.42 13.29 -59.67
N THR A 177 -20.59 13.13 -60.28
CA THR A 177 -21.75 12.30 -59.91
C THR A 177 -21.57 10.79 -60.15
N GLY A 178 -22.21 9.95 -59.32
CA GLY A 178 -22.88 8.73 -59.81
C GLY A 178 -22.66 7.39 -59.08
N ALA A 179 -23.68 7.01 -58.28
CA ALA A 179 -24.25 5.67 -58.08
C ALA A 179 -23.62 4.60 -57.13
N ASP A 180 -24.50 4.15 -56.22
CA ASP A 180 -24.71 2.81 -55.65
C ASP A 180 -23.94 2.25 -54.42
N THR A 181 -24.61 2.41 -53.27
CA THR A 181 -25.03 1.38 -52.28
C THR A 181 -24.00 0.43 -51.62
N ARG A 182 -23.62 0.76 -50.38
CA ARG A 182 -23.95 -0.03 -49.16
C ARG A 182 -23.56 0.76 -47.90
N ALA A 183 -24.53 1.03 -47.03
CA ALA A 183 -24.34 1.81 -45.80
C ALA A 183 -23.43 1.07 -44.79
N PRO A 184 -22.40 1.71 -44.22
CA PRO A 184 -21.67 1.18 -43.07
C PRO A 184 -22.55 1.28 -41.81
N GLY A 185 -22.54 0.24 -40.99
CA GLY A 185 -23.36 0.13 -39.78
C GLY A 185 -23.17 1.34 -38.85
N ARG A 186 -24.27 1.99 -38.48
CA ARG A 186 -24.28 3.07 -37.48
C ARG A 186 -23.71 2.53 -36.17
N VAL A 187 -22.56 3.06 -35.76
CA VAL A 187 -21.97 2.82 -34.44
C VAL A 187 -22.90 3.46 -33.40
N SER A 188 -23.27 2.71 -32.37
CA SER A 188 -24.09 3.20 -31.26
C SER A 188 -23.42 4.40 -30.58
N ALA A 189 -24.13 5.50 -30.38
CA ALA A 189 -23.59 6.73 -29.78
C ALA A 189 -23.02 6.52 -28.36
N ILE A 190 -23.63 5.61 -27.58
CA ILE A 190 -23.16 5.16 -26.27
C ILE A 190 -23.20 3.63 -26.26
N SER A 191 -22.16 2.98 -25.74
CA SER A 191 -22.13 1.54 -25.50
C SER A 191 -21.41 1.21 -24.19
N ILE A 192 -21.97 0.29 -23.40
CA ILE A 192 -21.28 -0.29 -22.25
C ILE A 192 -20.31 -1.35 -22.78
N THR A 193 -19.00 -1.13 -22.63
CA THR A 193 -17.94 -2.02 -23.17
C THR A 193 -17.38 -2.99 -22.14
N SER A 194 -17.63 -2.79 -20.84
CA SER A 194 -17.26 -3.77 -19.83
C SER A 194 -18.27 -3.76 -18.68
N PRO A 195 -18.72 -4.95 -18.20
CA PRO A 195 -18.41 -6.27 -18.75
C PRO A 195 -19.07 -6.53 -20.12
N ASP A 196 -18.43 -7.36 -20.94
CA ASP A 196 -18.79 -7.63 -22.35
C ASP A 196 -20.15 -8.33 -22.54
N SER A 197 -20.73 -8.90 -21.48
CA SER A 197 -22.03 -9.57 -21.50
C SER A 197 -22.71 -9.47 -20.13
N ASP A 198 -24.01 -9.79 -20.09
CA ASP A 198 -24.70 -10.03 -18.83
C ASP A 198 -23.96 -11.18 -18.11
N LYS A 199 -23.41 -10.88 -16.92
CA LYS A 199 -22.59 -11.81 -16.13
C LYS A 199 -23.07 -11.83 -14.69
N THR A 200 -22.94 -13.00 -14.08
CA THR A 200 -22.96 -13.12 -12.62
C THR A 200 -21.62 -12.61 -12.08
N VAL A 201 -21.66 -11.65 -11.17
CA VAL A 201 -20.47 -11.11 -10.51
C VAL A 201 -20.49 -11.50 -9.04
N HIS A 202 -19.31 -11.70 -8.45
CA HIS A 202 -19.15 -12.16 -7.07
C HIS A 202 -18.62 -11.07 -6.14
N VAL A 203 -18.44 -9.84 -6.65
CA VAL A 203 -17.95 -8.68 -5.91
C VAL A 203 -19.04 -7.60 -5.92
N GLY A 204 -19.31 -7.00 -4.75
CA GLY A 204 -20.38 -6.00 -4.59
C GLY A 204 -20.05 -4.61 -5.15
N GLU A 205 -18.82 -4.40 -5.63
CA GLU A 205 -18.40 -3.20 -6.34
C GLU A 205 -17.67 -3.61 -7.62
N ILE A 206 -18.10 -3.08 -8.76
CA ILE A 206 -17.52 -3.39 -10.07
C ILE A 206 -17.22 -2.12 -10.84
N GLU A 207 -16.26 -2.18 -11.75
CA GLU A 207 -15.93 -1.07 -12.63
C GLU A 207 -16.59 -1.25 -14.00
N ILE A 208 -17.50 -0.35 -14.38
CA ILE A 208 -18.16 -0.35 -15.69
C ILE A 208 -17.39 0.54 -16.64
N GLU A 209 -17.09 0.02 -17.82
CA GLU A 209 -16.52 0.80 -18.91
C GLU A 209 -17.60 1.22 -19.90
N VAL A 210 -17.70 2.51 -20.19
CA VAL A 210 -18.62 3.11 -21.16
C VAL A 210 -17.81 3.75 -22.29
N SER A 211 -18.09 3.38 -23.53
CA SER A 211 -17.55 4.03 -24.72
C SER A 211 -18.58 5.00 -25.29
N VAL A 212 -18.16 6.26 -25.48
CA VAL A 212 -18.96 7.32 -26.08
C VAL A 212 -18.39 7.60 -27.48
N GLY A 213 -19.13 7.19 -28.51
CA GLY A 213 -18.69 7.25 -29.91
C GLY A 213 -19.19 8.48 -30.67
N ASP A 214 -20.13 9.23 -30.10
CA ASP A 214 -20.76 10.39 -30.73
C ASP A 214 -20.25 11.70 -30.12
N GLU A 215 -19.91 12.66 -30.96
CA GLU A 215 -19.31 13.94 -30.57
C GLU A 215 -20.27 14.85 -29.80
N ASP A 216 -21.58 14.63 -29.94
CA ASP A 216 -22.63 15.48 -29.36
C ASP A 216 -23.08 15.03 -27.95
N VAL A 217 -22.45 14.00 -27.36
CA VAL A 217 -22.73 13.58 -25.98
C VAL A 217 -21.87 14.40 -25.00
N ASP A 218 -22.46 15.40 -24.35
CA ASP A 218 -21.78 16.21 -23.31
C ASP A 218 -22.00 15.67 -21.90
N ASP A 219 -23.15 15.05 -21.62
CA ASP A 219 -23.54 14.61 -20.28
C ASP A 219 -24.17 13.21 -20.35
N ILE A 220 -23.65 12.28 -19.54
CA ILE A 220 -24.25 10.94 -19.39
C ILE A 220 -24.81 10.76 -17.99
N MET A 221 -25.96 10.09 -17.91
CA MET A 221 -26.57 9.64 -16.66
C MET A 221 -26.45 8.13 -16.56
N VAL A 222 -25.80 7.67 -15.48
CA VAL A 222 -25.70 6.26 -15.13
C VAL A 222 -26.70 5.97 -14.01
N ALA A 223 -27.71 5.15 -14.28
CA ALA A 223 -28.75 4.75 -13.36
C ALA A 223 -28.71 3.23 -13.13
N ILE A 224 -28.80 2.81 -11.87
CA ILE A 224 -28.78 1.42 -11.44
C ILE A 224 -30.14 1.10 -10.82
N TYR A 225 -30.80 0.08 -11.35
CA TYR A 225 -32.08 -0.42 -10.88
C TYR A 225 -31.89 -1.81 -10.29
N THR A 226 -32.43 -2.02 -9.10
CA THR A 226 -32.42 -3.31 -8.41
C THR A 226 -33.83 -3.88 -8.42
N GLN A 227 -33.98 -5.21 -8.28
CA GLN A 227 -35.30 -5.85 -8.33
C GLN A 227 -36.29 -5.30 -7.29
N SER A 228 -35.80 -4.85 -6.13
CA SER A 228 -36.59 -4.22 -5.06
C SER A 228 -37.03 -2.79 -5.40
N SER A 229 -36.28 -2.07 -6.23
CA SER A 229 -36.48 -0.64 -6.50
C SER A 229 -37.59 -0.32 -7.52
N GLY A 230 -38.13 -1.32 -8.22
CA GLY A 230 -39.20 -1.14 -9.21
C GLY A 230 -38.77 -0.25 -10.38
N GLN A 231 -39.53 0.83 -10.66
CA GLN A 231 -39.23 1.79 -11.73
C GLN A 231 -38.28 2.93 -11.32
N LYS A 232 -37.89 3.02 -10.04
CA LYS A 232 -37.01 4.08 -9.56
C LYS A 232 -35.58 3.54 -9.42
N PRO A 233 -34.53 4.22 -9.93
CA PRO A 233 -33.17 3.74 -9.77
C PRO A 233 -32.76 3.76 -8.29
N ALA A 234 -32.14 2.68 -7.82
CA ALA A 234 -31.52 2.57 -6.51
C ALA A 234 -30.36 3.57 -6.36
N THR A 235 -29.62 3.83 -7.45
CA THR A 235 -28.60 4.88 -7.53
C THR A 235 -28.61 5.51 -8.92
N ALA A 236 -28.54 6.83 -9.01
CA ALA A 236 -28.35 7.56 -10.26
C ALA A 236 -27.24 8.60 -10.10
N ARG A 237 -26.33 8.69 -11.08
CA ARG A 237 -25.24 9.67 -11.11
C ARG A 237 -25.15 10.32 -12.49
N THR A 238 -25.05 11.64 -12.49
CA THR A 238 -24.77 12.44 -13.69
C THR A 238 -23.28 12.71 -13.79
N LEU A 239 -22.74 12.58 -15.00
CA LEU A 239 -21.32 12.75 -15.28
C LEU A 239 -21.16 13.70 -16.46
N GLU A 240 -20.47 14.81 -16.22
CA GLU A 240 -20.12 15.79 -17.24
C GLU A 240 -18.89 15.32 -18.02
N LEU A 241 -19.04 15.14 -19.33
CA LEU A 241 -17.98 14.74 -20.25
C LEU A 241 -17.33 15.98 -20.87
N LYS A 242 -16.20 16.41 -20.31
CA LYS A 242 -15.34 17.41 -20.98
C LYS A 242 -14.91 16.90 -22.38
N ARG A 243 -14.71 17.78 -23.37
CA ARG A 243 -14.23 17.37 -24.71
C ARG A 243 -12.96 16.51 -24.71
N SER A 244 -12.07 16.67 -23.72
CA SER A 244 -10.87 15.83 -23.54
C SER A 244 -11.14 14.43 -22.97
N ASN A 245 -12.39 14.14 -22.58
CA ASN A 245 -12.83 12.89 -21.97
C ASN A 245 -13.56 11.96 -22.95
N ARG A 246 -13.52 12.24 -24.25
CA ARG A 246 -14.08 11.37 -25.31
C ARG A 246 -13.28 10.06 -25.39
N GLY A 247 -13.97 8.93 -25.54
CA GLY A 247 -13.38 7.59 -25.51
C GLY A 247 -13.99 6.69 -24.43
N LYS A 248 -13.22 5.70 -23.97
CA LYS A 248 -13.66 4.77 -22.93
C LYS A 248 -13.51 5.37 -21.54
N LYS A 249 -14.52 5.20 -20.69
CA LYS A 249 -14.51 5.68 -19.30
C LYS A 249 -14.97 4.60 -18.34
N SER A 250 -14.21 4.44 -17.27
CA SER A 250 -14.43 3.44 -16.24
C SER A 250 -14.99 4.09 -14.98
N PHE A 251 -16.04 3.49 -14.39
CA PHE A 251 -16.69 4.00 -13.19
C PHE A 251 -17.01 2.88 -12.21
N PRO A 252 -16.66 3.01 -10.92
CA PRO A 252 -17.08 2.05 -9.91
C PRO A 252 -18.57 2.21 -9.61
N ILE A 253 -19.29 1.09 -9.58
CA ILE A 253 -20.67 1.01 -9.14
C ILE A 253 -20.83 -0.08 -8.10
N ALA A 254 -21.70 0.16 -7.11
CA ALA A 254 -22.10 -0.85 -6.15
C ALA A 254 -23.30 -1.65 -6.69
N LEU A 255 -23.27 -2.96 -6.53
CA LEU A 255 -24.35 -3.88 -6.90
C LEU A 255 -25.06 -4.39 -5.64
N GLU A 256 -26.39 -4.43 -5.65
CA GLU A 256 -27.17 -5.15 -4.63
C GLU A 256 -27.28 -6.62 -5.01
N ALA A 257 -27.45 -7.51 -4.02
CA ALA A 257 -27.60 -8.93 -4.28
C ALA A 257 -28.79 -9.19 -5.23
N GLY A 258 -28.58 -9.99 -6.28
CA GLY A 258 -29.56 -10.25 -7.33
C GLY A 258 -29.31 -9.46 -8.62
N ALA A 259 -30.33 -9.30 -9.44
CA ALA A 259 -30.21 -8.63 -10.74
C ALA A 259 -30.22 -7.10 -10.61
N ASN A 260 -29.22 -6.47 -11.22
CA ASN A 260 -29.02 -5.03 -11.30
C ASN A 260 -29.07 -4.62 -12.77
N ARG A 261 -30.06 -3.80 -13.17
CA ARG A 261 -30.13 -3.22 -14.51
C ARG A 261 -29.43 -1.87 -14.49
N ILE A 262 -28.39 -1.71 -15.30
CA ILE A 262 -27.65 -0.46 -15.46
C ILE A 262 -28.11 0.20 -16.76
N GLU A 263 -28.45 1.48 -16.68
CA GLU A 263 -28.83 2.32 -17.80
C GLU A 263 -27.86 3.49 -17.90
N VAL A 264 -27.27 3.69 -19.09
CA VAL A 264 -26.45 4.83 -19.43
C VAL A 264 -27.14 5.62 -20.52
N SER A 265 -27.64 6.81 -20.19
CA SER A 265 -28.39 7.66 -21.12
C SER A 265 -27.72 9.00 -21.35
N ASP A 266 -27.89 9.56 -22.54
CA ASP A 266 -27.59 10.96 -22.82
C ASP A 266 -28.70 11.85 -22.24
N LEU A 267 -28.33 12.78 -21.35
CA LEU A 267 -29.29 13.68 -20.71
C LEU A 267 -29.98 14.65 -21.68
N LYS A 268 -29.33 14.99 -22.79
CA LYS A 268 -29.86 15.92 -23.79
C LYS A 268 -30.66 15.20 -24.86
N ARG A 269 -30.32 13.93 -25.15
CA ARG A 269 -30.93 13.14 -26.22
C ARG A 269 -31.56 11.88 -25.65
N GLY A 270 -32.82 11.99 -25.23
CA GLY A 270 -33.57 10.89 -24.58
C GLY A 270 -33.70 9.58 -25.38
N GLY A 271 -33.33 9.56 -26.67
CA GLY A 271 -33.27 8.35 -27.49
C GLY A 271 -31.92 7.60 -27.46
N VAL A 272 -30.88 8.16 -26.83
CA VAL A 272 -29.55 7.54 -26.74
C VAL A 272 -29.41 6.89 -25.38
N LEU A 273 -29.64 5.58 -25.33
CA LEU A 273 -29.61 4.76 -24.13
C LEU A 273 -28.83 3.46 -24.39
N ALA A 274 -27.95 3.09 -23.47
CA ALA A 274 -27.34 1.78 -23.39
C ALA A 274 -27.78 1.11 -22.08
N THR A 275 -28.23 -0.15 -22.16
CA THR A 275 -28.68 -0.92 -20.99
C THR A 275 -27.85 -2.20 -20.85
N ARG A 276 -27.54 -2.59 -19.62
CA ARG A 276 -26.87 -3.86 -19.28
C ARG A 276 -27.47 -4.45 -18.00
N THR A 277 -27.55 -5.77 -17.89
CA THR A 277 -28.03 -6.42 -16.65
C THR A 277 -26.94 -7.29 -16.04
N LEU A 278 -26.65 -7.07 -14.75
CA LEU A 278 -25.64 -7.81 -14.00
C LEU A 278 -26.24 -8.45 -12.77
N THR A 279 -25.96 -9.72 -12.55
CA THR A 279 -26.46 -10.45 -11.38
C THR A 279 -25.36 -10.54 -10.34
N TYR A 280 -25.51 -9.90 -9.18
CA TYR A 280 -24.55 -10.04 -8.09
C TYR A 280 -24.96 -11.20 -7.18
N THR A 281 -24.13 -12.24 -7.12
CA THR A 281 -24.29 -13.37 -6.19
C THR A 281 -23.14 -13.31 -5.19
N PRO A 282 -23.35 -12.78 -3.97
CA PRO A 282 -22.30 -12.72 -2.96
C PRO A 282 -21.77 -14.13 -2.68
N THR A 283 -20.45 -14.33 -2.79
CA THR A 283 -19.83 -15.62 -2.48
C THR A 283 -20.05 -15.94 -1.00
N ARG A 284 -20.80 -17.00 -0.72
CA ARG A 284 -21.15 -17.40 0.65
C ARG A 284 -20.01 -18.15 1.37
N ASP A 285 -18.91 -18.44 0.68
CA ASP A 285 -17.81 -19.26 1.19
C ASP A 285 -16.50 -18.47 1.28
N MET A 286 -16.13 -18.13 2.52
CA MET A 286 -14.76 -17.91 3.03
C MET A 286 -14.73 -17.78 4.57
N LEU A 287 -15.88 -17.77 5.26
CA LEU A 287 -15.97 -17.70 6.73
C LEU A 287 -16.32 -19.04 7.43
N ASN A 288 -16.46 -20.16 6.70
CA ASN A 288 -16.95 -21.43 7.27
C ASN A 288 -15.95 -22.61 7.27
N SER A 289 -14.65 -22.41 7.03
CA SER A 289 -13.69 -23.53 6.92
C SER A 289 -13.26 -24.18 8.26
N THR A 290 -14.07 -24.08 9.33
CA THR A 290 -13.89 -24.86 10.58
C THR A 290 -15.11 -25.69 10.98
N ALA A 291 -16.16 -25.78 10.15
CA ALA A 291 -17.37 -26.54 10.45
C ALA A 291 -17.59 -27.70 9.46
N GLN A 292 -16.77 -28.75 9.57
CA GLN A 292 -17.09 -30.06 9.00
C GLN A 292 -17.02 -31.14 10.08
N ALA A 293 -17.93 -31.01 11.05
CA ALA A 293 -18.45 -32.11 11.88
C ALA A 293 -19.66 -31.62 12.70
N ALA A 294 -20.80 -31.35 12.05
CA ALA A 294 -22.16 -31.46 12.62
C ALA A 294 -23.19 -31.04 11.56
N ASN A 295 -23.86 -32.04 10.97
CA ASN A 295 -25.19 -31.84 10.40
C ASN A 295 -26.17 -31.64 11.56
N ASP A 296 -26.81 -30.47 11.62
CA ASP A 296 -28.24 -30.28 11.88
C ASP A 296 -28.56 -28.77 12.02
N SER A 297 -29.52 -28.29 11.21
CA SER A 297 -30.23 -27.00 11.26
C SER A 297 -29.50 -25.75 11.83
N ALA A 298 -29.07 -24.85 10.94
CA ALA A 298 -28.49 -23.56 11.30
C ALA A 298 -29.52 -22.58 11.93
N PRO A 299 -29.24 -21.95 13.08
CA PRO A 299 -29.95 -20.76 13.55
C PRO A 299 -29.21 -19.47 13.16
N GLU A 300 -29.96 -18.38 13.13
CA GLU A 300 -29.50 -17.00 12.93
C GLU A 300 -28.37 -16.62 13.90
N THR A 301 -27.43 -15.79 13.41
CA THR A 301 -26.25 -15.27 14.13
C THR A 301 -26.66 -14.20 15.16
N GLU A 302 -27.53 -14.59 16.08
CA GLU A 302 -28.06 -13.75 17.16
C GLU A 302 -27.13 -13.85 18.39
N ASN A 303 -26.55 -12.71 18.80
CA ASN A 303 -25.83 -12.44 20.06
C ASN A 303 -25.19 -13.63 20.80
N LEU A 304 -24.08 -14.13 20.23
CA LEU A 304 -23.22 -15.18 20.80
C LEU A 304 -22.74 -14.89 22.24
N VAL A 305 -22.59 -13.61 22.61
CA VAL A 305 -22.19 -13.21 23.98
C VAL A 305 -23.31 -13.48 24.98
N ILE A 306 -24.57 -13.22 24.60
CA ILE A 306 -25.71 -13.26 25.53
C ILE A 306 -26.26 -14.69 25.69
N LYS A 307 -26.39 -15.46 24.60
CA LYS A 307 -26.87 -16.86 24.69
C LYS A 307 -25.93 -17.75 25.52
N LYS A 308 -24.63 -17.44 25.57
CA LYS A 308 -23.66 -18.20 26.39
C LYS A 308 -23.80 -17.94 27.89
N LEU A 309 -24.38 -16.82 28.30
CA LEU A 309 -24.61 -16.45 29.70
C LEU A 309 -25.81 -17.18 30.33
N GLU A 310 -26.76 -17.67 29.54
CA GLU A 310 -27.98 -18.31 30.07
C GLU A 310 -27.80 -19.80 30.43
N ALA A 311 -26.69 -20.42 30.03
CA ALA A 311 -26.35 -21.82 30.32
C ALA A 311 -25.24 -21.97 31.38
N VAL A 312 -25.01 -20.96 32.21
CA VAL A 312 -23.99 -21.00 33.27
C VAL A 312 -24.44 -21.97 34.35
N THR A 313 -23.82 -23.15 34.38
CA THR A 313 -24.03 -24.12 35.47
C THR A 313 -23.64 -23.51 36.81
N ALA A 314 -24.28 -23.92 37.90
CA ALA A 314 -24.00 -23.43 39.27
C ALA A 314 -22.53 -23.60 39.73
N ASN A 315 -21.67 -24.21 38.92
CA ASN A 315 -20.26 -24.43 39.17
C ASN A 315 -19.31 -23.46 38.44
N GLN A 316 -19.81 -22.56 37.61
CA GLN A 316 -18.99 -21.62 36.84
C GLN A 316 -19.01 -20.22 37.45
N ALA A 317 -17.86 -19.54 37.40
CA ALA A 317 -17.80 -18.11 37.66
C ALA A 317 -18.08 -17.36 36.37
N THR A 318 -18.60 -16.14 36.47
CA THR A 318 -18.80 -15.23 35.34
C THR A 318 -17.95 -13.99 35.54
N ILE A 319 -17.09 -13.68 34.58
CA ILE A 319 -16.34 -12.43 34.54
C ILE A 319 -16.87 -11.64 33.36
N CYS A 320 -17.29 -10.41 33.57
CA CYS A 320 -17.78 -9.55 32.50
C CYS A 320 -17.15 -8.17 32.60
N GLY A 321 -17.25 -7.39 31.54
CA GLY A 321 -16.73 -6.04 31.54
C GLY A 321 -17.00 -5.29 30.27
N GLN A 322 -16.51 -4.06 30.22
CA GLN A 322 -16.52 -3.23 29.02
C GLN A 322 -15.12 -2.71 28.74
N LEU A 323 -14.73 -2.76 27.47
CA LEU A 323 -13.59 -2.05 26.92
C LEU A 323 -13.96 -0.57 26.80
N GLN A 324 -13.17 0.30 27.42
CA GLN A 324 -13.38 1.74 27.39
C GLN A 324 -12.09 2.43 26.96
N LEU A 325 -12.16 3.37 26.03
CA LEU A 325 -10.99 4.18 25.69
C LEU A 325 -10.70 5.15 26.83
N ALA A 326 -9.48 5.12 27.39
CA ALA A 326 -9.10 5.97 28.52
C ALA A 326 -9.24 7.47 28.17
N SER A 327 -9.02 7.83 26.92
CA SER A 327 -9.20 9.21 26.42
C SER A 327 -10.66 9.62 26.31
N LEU A 328 -11.54 8.67 25.98
CA LEU A 328 -12.97 8.88 25.93
C LEU A 328 -13.54 9.11 27.32
N ASN A 329 -13.12 8.31 28.31
CA ASN A 329 -13.51 8.49 29.71
C ASN A 329 -13.14 9.89 30.22
N ARG A 330 -11.95 10.40 29.88
CA ARG A 330 -11.56 11.79 30.19
C ARG A 330 -12.42 12.81 29.46
N THR A 331 -12.75 12.56 28.19
CA THR A 331 -13.60 13.43 27.39
C THR A 331 -15.01 13.52 27.97
N PHE A 332 -15.62 12.39 28.32
CA PHE A 332 -16.94 12.37 28.97
C PHE A 332 -16.91 12.96 30.37
N ALA A 333 -15.87 12.73 31.16
CA ALA A 333 -15.72 13.39 32.45
C ALA A 333 -15.67 14.92 32.29
N LEU A 334 -14.96 15.42 31.28
CA LEU A 334 -14.86 16.84 30.98
C LEU A 334 -16.17 17.44 30.43
N ILE A 335 -16.88 16.70 29.57
CA ILE A 335 -18.22 17.07 29.11
C ILE A 335 -19.18 17.17 30.30
N ARG A 336 -19.16 16.20 31.22
CA ARG A 336 -20.01 16.19 32.42
C ARG A 336 -19.66 17.28 33.42
N SER A 337 -18.38 17.62 33.57
CA SER A 337 -17.93 18.66 34.49
C SER A 337 -18.11 20.08 33.94
N THR A 338 -18.35 20.23 32.63
CA THR A 338 -18.63 21.51 31.98
C THR A 338 -20.14 21.80 32.09
N PRO A 339 -20.59 22.76 32.93
CA PRO A 339 -22.02 22.95 33.22
C PRO A 339 -22.87 23.14 31.96
N GLU A 340 -22.36 23.86 30.97
CA GLU A 340 -23.05 24.16 29.70
C GLU A 340 -23.22 22.94 28.79
N LEU A 341 -22.35 21.94 28.91
CA LEU A 341 -22.45 20.67 28.21
C LEU A 341 -23.14 19.59 29.05
N GLY A 342 -23.26 19.80 30.36
CA GLY A 342 -23.96 18.91 31.28
C GLY A 342 -25.43 18.72 30.89
N ASP A 343 -26.10 19.79 30.47
CA ASP A 343 -27.47 19.72 29.95
C ASP A 343 -27.56 18.93 28.64
N LEU A 344 -26.56 19.06 27.76
CA LEU A 344 -26.48 18.29 26.53
C LEU A 344 -26.29 16.80 26.88
N ALA A 345 -25.32 16.48 27.73
CA ALA A 345 -25.10 15.11 28.21
C ALA A 345 -26.35 14.55 28.90
N ALA A 346 -27.08 15.36 29.67
CA ALA A 346 -28.34 14.98 30.31
C ALA A 346 -29.45 14.65 29.30
N ARG A 347 -29.45 15.22 28.09
CA ARG A 347 -30.41 14.84 27.03
C ARG A 347 -30.14 13.45 26.46
N PHE A 348 -28.90 13.00 26.52
CA PHE A 348 -28.49 11.65 26.13
C PHE A 348 -28.57 10.66 27.29
N ARG A 349 -28.82 11.13 28.53
CA ARG A 349 -29.23 10.32 29.67
C ARG A 349 -30.71 9.95 29.53
N ALA A 350 -30.96 8.94 28.70
CA ALA A 350 -32.25 8.41 28.29
C ALA A 350 -33.13 9.41 27.52
N PRO A 351 -33.71 9.02 26.38
CA PRO A 351 -34.74 9.82 25.75
C PRO A 351 -35.88 9.98 26.76
N LYS A 352 -36.36 11.21 26.97
CA LYS A 352 -37.74 11.41 27.42
C LYS A 352 -38.65 10.82 26.34
N LEU A 353 -38.81 9.50 26.34
CA LEU A 353 -39.89 8.82 25.66
C LEU A 353 -41.17 9.49 26.14
N ASP A 354 -41.98 9.92 25.18
CA ASP A 354 -43.24 10.62 25.41
C ASP A 354 -43.97 10.03 26.64
N PRO A 355 -44.28 10.85 27.66
CA PRO A 355 -44.93 10.38 28.88
C PRO A 355 -46.26 9.65 28.62
N ARG A 356 -46.86 9.82 27.44
CA ARG A 356 -48.08 9.09 27.02
C ARG A 356 -47.86 7.62 26.66
N ARG A 357 -46.62 7.15 26.50
CA ARG A 357 -46.29 5.73 26.22
C ARG A 357 -45.64 4.99 27.41
N GLN A 358 -45.53 5.63 28.58
CA GLN A 358 -44.99 4.97 29.77
C GLN A 358 -45.99 3.92 30.31
N TYR A 359 -45.80 2.65 29.92
CA TYR A 359 -46.26 1.54 30.76
C TYR A 359 -45.51 1.61 32.10
N GLN A 360 -46.24 1.44 33.21
CA GLN A 360 -45.80 1.67 34.59
C GLN A 360 -44.50 0.94 35.01
N GLY A 361 -43.98 -0.01 34.22
CA GLY A 361 -42.72 -0.72 34.51
C GLY A 361 -41.41 -0.04 34.03
N GLN A 362 -41.46 1.07 33.29
CA GLN A 362 -40.25 1.70 32.71
C GLN A 362 -39.71 2.93 33.47
N ARG A 363 -40.31 3.31 34.61
CA ARG A 363 -39.93 4.53 35.36
C ARG A 363 -38.58 4.44 36.08
N GLU A 364 -37.99 3.26 36.22
CA GLU A 364 -36.74 3.07 36.99
C GLU A 364 -35.46 2.99 36.13
N LEU A 365 -35.55 3.09 34.80
CA LEU A 365 -34.42 2.87 33.87
C LEU A 365 -33.76 4.15 33.32
N ALA A 366 -33.79 5.24 34.07
CA ALA A 366 -33.15 6.52 33.70
C ALA A 366 -31.64 6.54 34.04
N SER A 367 -30.92 5.45 33.80
CA SER A 367 -29.48 5.38 34.06
C SER A 367 -28.63 5.83 32.86
N ASP A 368 -27.45 6.35 33.19
CA ASP A 368 -26.53 7.11 32.35
C ASP A 368 -25.98 6.26 31.18
N TYR A 369 -26.64 6.29 30.01
CA TYR A 369 -26.23 5.56 28.78
C TYR A 369 -24.77 5.85 28.36
N LEU A 370 -24.20 6.97 28.78
CA LEU A 370 -22.91 7.49 28.32
C LEU A 370 -21.71 7.08 29.19
N GLY A 371 -21.79 5.93 29.86
CA GLY A 371 -20.63 5.40 30.60
C GLY A 371 -20.91 4.23 31.53
N MET A 372 -22.17 3.83 31.71
CA MET A 372 -22.49 2.57 32.36
C MET A 372 -22.67 1.50 31.29
N SER A 373 -21.84 0.45 31.29
CA SER A 373 -22.09 -0.76 30.46
C SER A 373 -23.53 -1.23 30.66
N GLN A 374 -24.15 -1.73 29.58
CA GLN A 374 -25.44 -2.44 29.64
C GLN A 374 -25.36 -3.74 30.46
N ILE A 375 -24.14 -4.19 30.76
CA ILE A 375 -23.89 -5.27 31.68
C ILE A 375 -23.96 -4.72 33.12
N SER A 376 -24.88 -5.26 33.91
CA SER A 376 -25.00 -4.97 35.34
C SER A 376 -23.77 -5.45 36.13
N ASP A 377 -23.63 -5.01 37.38
CA ASP A 377 -22.54 -5.48 38.25
C ASP A 377 -22.57 -7.00 38.49
N ASN A 378 -23.73 -7.62 38.28
CA ASN A 378 -23.95 -9.07 38.34
C ASN A 378 -23.73 -9.77 37.00
N CYS A 379 -23.09 -9.15 36.01
CA CYS A 379 -22.91 -9.72 34.68
C CYS A 379 -24.20 -10.14 33.96
N GLU A 380 -25.35 -9.71 34.45
CA GLU A 380 -26.63 -9.91 33.79
C GLU A 380 -26.78 -8.81 32.76
N SER A 381 -26.89 -9.24 31.50
CA SER A 381 -27.42 -8.41 30.43
C SER A 381 -28.80 -7.94 30.86
N GLN A 382 -29.09 -6.63 30.81
CA GLN A 382 -30.44 -6.14 31.04
C GLN A 382 -31.33 -6.53 29.85
N THR A 383 -31.69 -7.81 29.77
CA THR A 383 -32.17 -8.58 28.61
C THR A 383 -33.32 -7.94 27.82
N ASN A 384 -34.08 -7.01 28.41
CA ASN A 384 -35.13 -6.28 27.70
C ASN A 384 -34.63 -5.09 26.84
N LEU A 385 -33.41 -4.61 27.06
CA LEU A 385 -32.78 -3.50 26.31
C LEU A 385 -31.64 -3.96 25.40
N VAL A 386 -31.02 -5.12 25.66
CA VAL A 386 -29.81 -5.63 24.97
C VAL A 386 -30.12 -6.32 23.64
N LYS A 387 -31.19 -5.94 22.94
CA LYS A 387 -31.45 -6.44 21.57
C LYS A 387 -30.69 -5.65 20.49
N ARG A 388 -29.94 -4.60 20.84
CA ARG A 388 -29.28 -3.73 19.86
C ARG A 388 -27.82 -3.52 20.20
N ASP A 389 -26.97 -4.42 19.73
CA ASP A 389 -25.52 -4.27 19.73
C ASP A 389 -25.11 -2.94 19.07
N GLY A 390 -24.33 -2.13 19.79
CA GLY A 390 -23.81 -0.86 19.29
C GLY A 390 -24.63 0.37 19.70
N LEU A 391 -25.67 0.20 20.54
CA LEU A 391 -26.50 1.32 20.98
C LEU A 391 -25.70 2.33 21.82
N GLN A 392 -24.86 1.87 22.75
CA GLN A 392 -24.07 2.78 23.59
C GLN A 392 -23.06 3.56 22.78
N ARG A 393 -22.38 2.86 21.86
CA ARG A 393 -21.45 3.44 20.91
C ARG A 393 -22.16 4.48 20.04
N SER A 394 -23.34 4.18 19.52
CA SER A 394 -24.12 5.15 18.73
C SER A 394 -24.50 6.39 19.54
N ALA A 395 -25.00 6.22 20.77
CA ALA A 395 -25.35 7.31 21.65
C ALA A 395 -24.13 8.17 22.05
N ALA A 396 -22.99 7.53 22.29
CA ALA A 396 -21.71 8.19 22.52
C ALA A 396 -21.27 9.03 21.32
N ILE A 397 -21.34 8.46 20.12
CA ILE A 397 -21.03 9.16 18.87
C ILE A 397 -21.98 10.35 18.66
N ASP A 398 -23.28 10.16 18.88
CA ASP A 398 -24.27 11.22 18.71
C ASP A 398 -24.09 12.36 19.72
N LEU A 399 -23.76 12.05 20.98
CA LEU A 399 -23.38 13.07 21.96
C LEU A 399 -22.17 13.84 21.46
N LEU A 400 -21.10 13.16 21.04
CA LEU A 400 -19.88 13.81 20.57
C LEU A 400 -20.13 14.65 19.32
N ARG A 401 -20.97 14.19 18.38
CA ARG A 401 -21.40 14.97 17.21
C ARG A 401 -22.18 16.21 17.63
N ALA A 402 -23.06 16.11 18.63
CA ALA A 402 -23.81 17.25 19.16
C ALA A 402 -22.87 18.27 19.85
N VAL A 403 -21.89 17.81 20.64
CA VAL A 403 -20.85 18.67 21.22
C VAL A 403 -20.03 19.34 20.12
N LEU A 404 -19.65 18.61 19.08
CA LEU A 404 -18.90 19.15 17.95
C LEU A 404 -19.67 20.24 17.19
N LEU A 405 -20.94 20.00 16.89
CA LEU A 405 -21.83 20.98 16.27
C LEU A 405 -21.95 22.25 17.11
N ARG A 406 -21.98 22.09 18.44
CA ARG A 406 -22.02 23.21 19.38
C ARG A 406 -20.71 24.01 19.35
N LEU A 407 -19.56 23.35 19.48
CA LEU A 407 -18.23 24.00 19.42
C LEU A 407 -18.02 24.77 18.11
N ASN A 408 -18.48 24.22 16.99
CA ASN A 408 -18.36 24.88 15.68
C ASN A 408 -19.34 26.05 15.51
N SER A 409 -20.47 26.06 16.23
CA SER A 409 -21.46 27.14 16.13
C SER A 409 -21.04 28.44 16.84
N ASP A 410 -20.13 28.35 17.81
CA ASP A 410 -19.65 29.49 18.58
C ASP A 410 -18.46 30.21 17.90
N LEU A 411 -17.89 29.64 16.83
CA LEU A 411 -16.92 30.31 15.98
C LEU A 411 -17.64 31.38 15.16
N LYS A 412 -17.63 32.64 15.64
CA LYS A 412 -18.08 33.79 14.83
C LYS A 412 -17.32 33.77 13.49
N PRO A 413 -18.01 33.77 12.33
CA PRO A 413 -17.35 33.77 11.04
C PRO A 413 -16.48 35.03 10.93
N LYS A 414 -15.17 34.85 11.04
CA LYS A 414 -14.20 35.86 10.62
C LYS A 414 -14.05 35.70 9.11
N ASP A 415 -14.61 36.66 8.38
CA ASP A 415 -14.56 36.86 6.93
C ASP A 415 -15.34 35.89 5.99
N THR A 416 -16.32 36.49 5.30
CA THR A 416 -16.91 36.19 3.97
C THR A 416 -17.59 34.84 3.68
N ASP A 417 -18.55 34.88 2.75
CA ASP A 417 -19.50 33.83 2.30
C ASP A 417 -18.90 32.43 2.00
N ILE A 418 -17.57 32.31 1.85
CA ILE A 418 -16.86 31.06 1.56
C ILE A 418 -16.88 30.10 2.77
N ASN A 419 -16.81 30.63 4.00
CA ASN A 419 -16.82 29.80 5.20
C ASN A 419 -18.22 29.20 5.48
N ASP A 420 -19.30 29.86 5.05
CA ASP A 420 -20.67 29.37 5.30
C ASP A 420 -20.98 28.11 4.47
N ILE A 421 -20.42 27.99 3.25
CA ILE A 421 -20.57 26.79 2.42
C ILE A 421 -19.82 25.59 3.03
N ALA A 422 -18.60 25.80 3.52
CA ALA A 422 -17.83 24.73 4.17
C ALA A 422 -18.51 24.27 5.46
N LEU A 423 -19.01 25.21 6.27
CA LEU A 423 -19.74 24.90 7.50
C LEU A 423 -21.07 24.19 7.21
N ARG A 424 -21.81 24.58 6.17
CA ARG A 424 -23.04 23.89 5.72
C ARG A 424 -22.76 22.47 5.23
N LYS A 425 -21.69 22.28 4.44
CA LYS A 425 -21.30 20.95 3.94
C LYS A 425 -20.89 20.05 5.10
N GLU A 426 -20.13 20.56 6.07
CA GLU A 426 -19.76 19.81 7.27
C GLU A 426 -20.97 19.52 8.17
N ARG A 427 -21.92 20.46 8.30
CA ARG A 427 -23.20 20.22 8.99
C ARG A 427 -23.99 19.11 8.32
N SER A 428 -24.01 19.07 6.99
CA SER A 428 -24.68 18.02 6.21
C SER A 428 -24.06 16.65 6.50
N TYR A 429 -22.73 16.54 6.49
CA TYR A 429 -22.02 15.29 6.81
C TYR A 429 -22.22 14.83 8.27
N LEU A 430 -22.29 15.77 9.22
CA LEU A 430 -22.50 15.44 10.63
C LEU A 430 -23.97 15.08 10.97
N LEU A 431 -24.92 15.52 10.15
CA LEU A 431 -26.36 15.27 10.30
C LEU A 431 -26.85 14.08 9.48
N GLU A 432 -26.02 13.52 8.60
CA GLU A 432 -26.33 12.29 7.87
C GLU A 432 -26.24 11.10 8.84
N THR A 433 -27.39 10.64 9.33
CA THR A 433 -27.50 9.48 10.22
C THR A 433 -26.99 8.24 9.49
N THR A 434 -25.94 7.62 10.03
CA THR A 434 -25.27 6.44 9.48
C THR A 434 -26.02 5.11 9.70
N THR A 435 -27.32 5.15 10.01
CA THR A 435 -28.16 3.96 10.17
C THR A 435 -29.17 3.89 9.03
N THR A 436 -29.07 2.85 8.21
CA THR A 436 -30.10 2.42 7.26
C THR A 436 -31.32 1.92 8.03
N ASP A 437 -32.16 2.85 8.48
CA ASP A 437 -33.45 2.59 9.15
C ASP A 437 -34.58 2.30 8.14
N SER A 438 -34.27 2.09 6.84
CA SER A 438 -35.25 1.74 5.81
C SER A 438 -35.91 0.39 6.07
N ASP A 439 -35.14 -0.59 6.54
CA ASP A 439 -35.60 -1.97 6.68
C ASP A 439 -36.55 -2.12 7.88
N VAL A 440 -36.35 -1.27 8.90
CA VAL A 440 -37.19 -1.23 10.12
C VAL A 440 -38.54 -0.55 9.87
N GLN A 441 -38.60 0.42 8.95
CA GLN A 441 -39.89 1.03 8.57
C GLN A 441 -40.73 0.09 7.71
N GLU A 442 -40.11 -0.75 6.87
CA GLU A 442 -40.83 -1.70 6.02
C GLU A 442 -41.39 -2.89 6.83
N GLU A 443 -40.67 -3.37 7.84
CA GLU A 443 -41.13 -4.45 8.73
C GLU A 443 -42.22 -3.98 9.71
N ALA A 444 -42.13 -2.73 10.19
CA ALA A 444 -43.19 -2.09 10.97
C ALA A 444 -44.44 -1.71 10.14
N ALA A 445 -44.29 -1.56 8.81
CA ALA A 445 -45.41 -1.37 7.89
C ALA A 445 -46.11 -2.68 7.55
N LYS A 446 -45.38 -3.80 7.41
CA LYS A 446 -45.95 -5.13 7.12
C LYS A 446 -46.73 -5.74 8.30
N THR A 447 -46.49 -5.30 9.54
CA THR A 447 -47.18 -5.79 10.74
C THR A 447 -48.42 -4.98 11.15
N ARG A 448 -48.75 -3.87 10.47
CA ARG A 448 -49.93 -3.05 10.78
C ARG A 448 -51.13 -3.46 9.93
N GLY A 449 -51.98 -4.31 10.51
CA GLY A 449 -53.31 -4.62 9.98
C GLY A 449 -54.18 -3.37 9.80
N SER A 450 -55.08 -3.42 8.82
CA SER A 450 -55.77 -2.31 8.15
C SER A 450 -56.77 -1.48 8.97
N ASN A 451 -56.78 -1.53 10.31
CA ASN A 451 -57.82 -0.91 11.13
C ASN A 451 -57.26 -0.07 12.30
N VAL A 452 -56.46 0.96 12.00
CA VAL A 452 -56.07 1.98 13.00
C VAL A 452 -56.37 3.38 12.44
N PRO A 453 -57.01 4.28 13.22
CA PRO A 453 -57.32 5.63 12.76
C PRO A 453 -56.06 6.42 12.42
N ARG A 454 -56.18 7.24 11.37
CA ARG A 454 -55.16 8.11 10.80
C ARG A 454 -54.61 9.09 11.85
N GLU A 455 -53.47 8.74 12.46
CA GLU A 455 -52.71 9.61 13.36
C GLU A 455 -52.13 10.81 12.60
N GLU A 456 -52.20 11.95 13.28
CA GLU A 456 -51.78 13.28 12.88
C GLU A 456 -50.28 13.34 12.58
N LYS A 457 -49.88 14.20 11.62
CA LYS A 457 -48.51 14.37 11.14
C LYS A 457 -47.50 14.50 12.30
N ARG A 458 -46.67 13.46 12.46
CA ARG A 458 -45.45 13.49 13.28
C ARG A 458 -44.55 14.66 12.85
N THR A 459 -44.24 15.52 13.81
CA THR A 459 -43.05 16.39 13.73
C THR A 459 -41.85 15.55 14.15
N ASP A 460 -40.96 15.24 13.19
CA ASP A 460 -39.67 14.63 13.47
C ASP A 460 -38.92 15.43 14.53
N GLY A 461 -38.36 14.74 15.52
CA GLY A 461 -37.54 15.30 16.60
C GLY A 461 -36.19 15.84 16.11
N LYS A 462 -36.17 16.66 15.07
CA LYS A 462 -34.99 17.42 14.66
C LYS A 462 -34.72 18.48 15.72
N ILE A 463 -33.53 18.41 16.32
CA ILE A 463 -33.01 19.44 17.22
C ILE A 463 -33.08 20.78 16.47
N ARG A 464 -33.90 21.72 16.95
CA ARG A 464 -33.98 23.05 16.36
C ARG A 464 -32.68 23.78 16.66
N THR A 465 -32.06 24.33 15.61
CA THR A 465 -30.80 25.08 15.69
C THR A 465 -30.87 26.32 16.58
N GLN A 466 -32.07 26.82 16.90
CA GLN A 466 -32.28 27.95 17.80
C GLN A 466 -32.03 27.59 19.28
N ASP A 467 -32.19 26.32 19.68
CA ASP A 467 -31.98 25.86 21.06
C ASP A 467 -30.49 25.65 21.40
N LEU A 468 -29.60 25.91 20.43
CA LEU A 468 -28.14 25.74 20.53
C LEU A 468 -27.39 27.08 20.65
N ARG A 469 -28.03 28.18 21.07
CA ARG A 469 -27.36 29.47 21.31
C ARG A 469 -27.23 29.74 22.82
N LEU A 470 -26.01 29.68 23.33
CA LEU A 470 -25.62 30.08 24.70
C LEU A 470 -24.40 31.00 24.61
N ALA A 471 -24.17 31.84 25.63
CA ALA A 471 -23.07 32.79 25.64
C ALA A 471 -21.70 32.07 25.57
N PRO A 472 -20.70 32.63 24.87
CA PRO A 472 -19.37 32.03 24.77
C PRO A 472 -18.68 32.07 26.14
N SER A 473 -18.49 30.91 26.77
CA SER A 473 -17.76 30.78 28.03
C SER A 473 -16.30 30.38 27.81
N SER A 474 -15.43 30.78 28.73
CA SER A 474 -14.00 30.43 28.72
C SER A 474 -13.73 28.95 29.05
N ALA A 475 -14.76 28.18 29.44
CA ALA A 475 -14.65 26.78 29.85
C ALA A 475 -14.26 25.84 28.68
N PHE A 476 -14.51 26.25 27.43
CA PHE A 476 -14.22 25.44 26.24
C PHE A 476 -12.75 25.41 25.83
N SER A 477 -11.87 26.19 26.46
CA SER A 477 -10.45 26.29 26.06
C SER A 477 -9.69 24.95 26.10
N SER A 478 -10.16 23.98 26.89
CA SER A 478 -9.54 22.64 26.99
C SER A 478 -10.08 21.61 25.99
N LEU A 479 -11.27 21.85 25.42
CA LEU A 479 -11.98 20.92 24.53
C LEU A 479 -11.96 21.45 23.09
N SER A 480 -10.96 21.03 22.32
CA SER A 480 -10.91 21.37 20.90
C SER A 480 -11.90 20.51 20.10
N ALA A 481 -12.49 21.10 19.05
CA ALA A 481 -13.31 20.38 18.08
C ALA A 481 -12.57 19.16 17.49
N ASP A 482 -11.25 19.28 17.30
CA ASP A 482 -10.41 18.18 16.82
C ASP A 482 -10.27 17.05 17.83
N THR A 483 -10.22 17.35 19.13
CA THR A 483 -10.25 16.33 20.19
C THR A 483 -11.54 15.51 20.10
N ILE A 484 -12.69 16.18 19.93
CA ILE A 484 -13.99 15.50 19.81
C ILE A 484 -14.07 14.66 18.54
N ARG A 485 -13.63 15.19 17.38
CA ARG A 485 -13.56 14.43 16.12
C ARG A 485 -12.68 13.19 16.26
N LYS A 486 -11.53 13.31 16.92
CA LYS A 486 -10.63 12.18 17.22
C LYS A 486 -11.38 11.09 18.01
N GLN A 487 -12.12 11.48 19.06
CA GLN A 487 -12.88 10.52 19.88
C GLN A 487 -13.98 9.80 19.10
N ILE A 488 -14.68 10.49 18.19
CA ILE A 488 -15.68 9.87 17.31
C ILE A 488 -15.04 8.79 16.45
N VAL A 489 -13.91 9.11 15.79
CA VAL A 489 -13.21 8.14 14.92
C VAL A 489 -12.67 6.96 15.72
N LEU A 490 -12.12 7.20 16.92
CA LEU A 490 -11.64 6.13 17.79
C LEU A 490 -12.78 5.20 18.23
N LEU A 491 -13.92 5.75 18.64
CA LEU A 491 -15.13 4.98 18.94
C LEU A 491 -15.60 4.15 17.75
N GLU A 492 -15.52 4.72 16.54
CA GLU A 492 -15.91 4.03 15.32
C GLU A 492 -14.98 2.85 14.97
N GLN A 493 -13.70 2.92 15.37
CA GLN A 493 -12.69 1.93 14.99
C GLN A 493 -12.36 0.90 16.08
N TYR A 494 -12.40 1.25 17.37
CA TYR A 494 -11.68 0.49 18.40
C TYR A 494 -12.52 -0.34 19.39
N LEU A 495 -13.84 -0.20 19.45
CA LEU A 495 -14.63 -0.89 20.50
C LEU A 495 -15.26 -2.21 20.06
N GLY A 496 -15.40 -2.48 18.76
CA GLY A 496 -16.07 -3.68 18.26
C GLY A 496 -15.10 -4.78 17.82
N ASN A 497 -15.42 -6.04 18.15
CA ASN A 497 -14.68 -7.23 17.73
C ASN A 497 -13.22 -7.28 18.21
N VAL A 498 -12.93 -6.72 19.38
CA VAL A 498 -11.58 -6.74 19.96
C VAL A 498 -11.40 -7.99 20.80
N GLU A 499 -10.29 -8.72 20.62
CA GLU A 499 -9.98 -9.89 21.44
C GLU A 499 -9.67 -9.47 22.89
N VAL A 500 -10.35 -10.10 23.84
CA VAL A 500 -10.06 -10.04 25.27
C VAL A 500 -9.60 -11.43 25.72
N ARG A 501 -8.50 -11.48 26.47
CA ARG A 501 -7.85 -12.71 26.94
C ARG A 501 -7.96 -12.81 28.45
N LEU A 502 -8.31 -14.00 28.92
CA LEU A 502 -8.25 -14.38 30.33
C LEU A 502 -7.04 -15.31 30.51
N MET A 503 -6.14 -14.96 31.42
CA MET A 503 -4.88 -15.66 31.67
C MET A 503 -4.82 -16.18 33.10
N ASP A 504 -4.23 -17.37 33.26
CA ASP A 504 -3.85 -17.99 34.54
C ASP A 504 -2.32 -18.10 34.57
N GLY A 505 -1.67 -17.24 35.34
CA GLY A 505 -0.25 -16.97 35.18
C GLY A 505 0.06 -16.47 33.76
N ASP A 506 0.93 -17.19 33.04
CA ASP A 506 1.30 -16.89 31.66
C ASP A 506 0.45 -17.66 30.61
N THR A 507 -0.50 -18.50 31.05
CA THR A 507 -1.30 -19.35 30.16
C THR A 507 -2.63 -18.70 29.83
N VAL A 508 -2.97 -18.56 28.55
CA VAL A 508 -4.29 -18.08 28.12
C VAL A 508 -5.32 -19.19 28.31
N VAL A 509 -6.25 -19.02 29.25
CA VAL A 509 -7.29 -20.01 29.58
C VAL A 509 -8.58 -19.81 28.79
N ALA A 510 -8.88 -18.57 28.39
CA ALA A 510 -10.04 -18.26 27.58
C ALA A 510 -9.81 -17.01 26.72
N ARG A 511 -10.52 -16.94 25.58
CA ARG A 511 -10.56 -15.81 24.66
C ARG A 511 -12.01 -15.48 24.37
N THR A 512 -12.33 -14.20 24.24
CA THR A 512 -13.65 -13.72 23.83
C THR A 512 -13.47 -12.47 22.97
N LEU A 513 -14.47 -12.13 22.16
CA LEU A 513 -14.48 -10.88 21.40
C LEU A 513 -15.42 -9.89 22.08
N SER A 514 -15.08 -8.61 22.06
CA SER A 514 -16.00 -7.56 22.48
C SER A 514 -17.13 -7.36 21.48
N ASP A 515 -18.32 -7.05 21.96
CA ASP A 515 -19.42 -6.59 21.11
C ASP A 515 -19.16 -5.17 20.56
N ARG A 516 -20.07 -4.61 19.77
CA ARG A 516 -19.94 -3.26 19.19
C ARG A 516 -19.87 -2.13 20.22
N ASP A 517 -20.32 -2.37 21.45
CA ASP A 517 -20.28 -1.46 22.58
C ASP A 517 -19.06 -1.70 23.49
N GLY A 518 -18.17 -2.62 23.11
CA GLY A 518 -16.99 -2.98 23.88
C GLY A 518 -17.25 -3.97 25.01
N ASN A 519 -18.45 -4.52 25.16
CA ASN A 519 -18.73 -5.44 26.25
C ASN A 519 -18.17 -6.83 25.98
N PHE A 520 -17.70 -7.51 27.02
CA PHE A 520 -17.14 -8.86 26.95
C PHE A 520 -17.56 -9.69 28.17
N ALA A 521 -17.55 -11.02 28.01
CA ALA A 521 -17.80 -11.96 29.10
C ALA A 521 -16.98 -13.26 28.96
N PHE A 522 -16.59 -13.82 30.10
CA PHE A 522 -15.94 -15.12 30.27
C PHE A 522 -16.68 -15.94 31.31
N THR A 523 -16.65 -17.26 31.15
CA THR A 523 -17.19 -18.22 32.12
C THR A 523 -16.11 -19.21 32.58
N PRO A 524 -15.06 -18.76 33.31
CA PRO A 524 -14.03 -19.67 33.77
C PRO A 524 -14.59 -20.72 34.72
N THR A 525 -13.93 -21.88 34.76
CA THR A 525 -14.21 -22.94 35.74
C THR A 525 -13.17 -22.84 36.85
N PRO A 526 -13.49 -22.16 37.98
CA PRO A 526 -12.59 -22.11 39.13
C PRO A 526 -12.44 -23.51 39.77
N PRO A 527 -11.45 -23.70 40.67
CA PRO A 527 -11.25 -24.96 41.39
C PRO A 527 -12.54 -25.48 42.07
N ALA A 528 -12.75 -26.79 42.01
CA ALA A 528 -13.97 -27.42 42.51
C ALA A 528 -14.12 -27.35 44.04
N ASP A 529 -13.02 -27.13 44.76
CA ASP A 529 -12.96 -26.99 46.22
C ASP A 529 -13.51 -25.65 46.72
N GLY A 530 -13.95 -24.76 45.81
CA GLY A 530 -14.49 -23.45 46.15
C GLY A 530 -13.42 -22.40 46.46
N THR A 531 -12.13 -22.74 46.33
CA THR A 531 -11.06 -21.76 46.51
C THR A 531 -11.09 -20.72 45.41
N SER A 532 -10.90 -19.45 45.79
CA SER A 532 -10.79 -18.37 44.81
C SER A 532 -9.49 -18.51 44.02
N LYS A 533 -9.56 -18.23 42.73
CA LYS A 533 -8.40 -18.23 41.83
C LYS A 533 -8.17 -16.85 41.23
N ASP A 534 -6.91 -16.45 41.16
CA ASP A 534 -6.50 -15.19 40.54
C ASP A 534 -6.30 -15.40 39.03
N TYR A 535 -6.97 -14.58 38.23
CA TYR A 535 -6.79 -14.49 36.78
C TYR A 535 -6.28 -13.10 36.40
N VAL A 536 -5.66 -12.99 35.24
CA VAL A 536 -5.28 -11.73 34.61
C VAL A 536 -6.08 -11.56 33.33
N ILE A 537 -6.78 -10.44 33.19
CA ILE A 537 -7.48 -10.09 31.96
C ILE A 537 -6.63 -9.08 31.20
N SER A 538 -6.49 -9.28 29.89
CA SER A 538 -5.83 -8.37 28.96
C SER A 538 -6.62 -8.25 27.66
N THR A 539 -6.31 -7.27 26.83
CA THR A 539 -6.98 -7.05 25.54
C THR A 539 -6.00 -6.77 24.42
N GLU A 540 -6.26 -7.28 23.22
CA GLU A 540 -5.47 -6.96 22.04
C GLU A 540 -5.61 -5.49 21.63
N GLY A 541 -6.67 -4.79 22.05
CA GLY A 541 -6.93 -3.39 21.71
C GLY A 541 -5.81 -2.41 22.08
N ASP A 542 -4.96 -2.77 23.04
CA ASP A 542 -3.73 -2.05 23.39
C ASP A 542 -2.49 -2.96 23.46
N GLU A 543 -2.45 -4.00 22.63
CA GLU A 543 -1.36 -4.99 22.57
C GLU A 543 -1.16 -5.79 23.88
N ASN A 544 -2.24 -6.00 24.65
CA ASN A 544 -2.25 -6.64 25.96
C ASN A 544 -1.49 -5.85 27.04
N TYR A 545 -1.35 -4.54 26.86
CA TYR A 545 -0.67 -3.70 27.85
C TYR A 545 -1.52 -3.50 29.09
N THR A 546 -2.81 -3.18 28.92
CA THR A 546 -3.71 -3.04 30.06
C THR A 546 -4.06 -4.42 30.58
N THR A 547 -3.58 -4.68 31.80
CA THR A 547 -3.87 -5.91 32.52
C THR A 547 -4.62 -5.60 33.81
N ARG A 548 -5.62 -6.41 34.13
CA ARG A 548 -6.34 -6.35 35.40
C ARG A 548 -6.37 -7.72 36.05
N LYS A 549 -5.97 -7.77 37.32
CA LYS A 549 -6.11 -8.98 38.15
C LYS A 549 -7.54 -9.08 38.65
N VAL A 550 -8.13 -10.25 38.53
CA VAL A 550 -9.46 -10.57 39.03
C VAL A 550 -9.39 -11.86 39.84
N ARG A 551 -9.93 -11.83 41.05
CA ARG A 551 -10.06 -13.01 41.90
C ARG A 551 -11.48 -13.52 41.79
N VAL A 552 -11.66 -14.78 41.42
CA VAL A 552 -12.99 -15.39 41.28
C VAL A 552 -13.06 -16.74 41.99
N ALA A 553 -14.13 -16.93 42.77
CA ALA A 553 -14.55 -18.19 43.34
C ALA A 553 -15.71 -18.80 42.53
N LYS A 554 -16.06 -20.04 42.86
CA LYS A 554 -17.19 -20.76 42.26
C LYS A 554 -18.50 -19.98 42.44
N GLY A 555 -19.18 -19.69 41.32
CA GLY A 555 -20.45 -18.96 41.32
C GLY A 555 -20.33 -17.43 41.37
N ASP A 556 -19.10 -16.89 41.50
CA ASP A 556 -18.90 -15.44 41.51
C ASP A 556 -19.31 -14.81 40.18
N LYS A 557 -19.91 -13.62 40.26
CA LYS A 557 -20.14 -12.74 39.11
C LYS A 557 -19.31 -11.47 39.34
N VAL A 558 -18.25 -11.28 38.55
CA VAL A 558 -17.31 -10.17 38.73
C VAL A 558 -17.28 -9.29 37.49
N ARG A 559 -17.67 -8.03 37.67
CA ARG A 559 -17.56 -7.00 36.65
C ARG A 559 -16.23 -6.27 36.74
N ILE A 560 -15.54 -6.16 35.61
CA ILE A 560 -14.24 -5.49 35.51
C ILE A 560 -14.06 -4.82 34.15
N ASN A 561 -14.05 -3.49 34.14
CA ASN A 561 -13.81 -2.73 32.91
C ASN A 561 -12.31 -2.66 32.61
N LEU A 562 -11.98 -2.64 31.33
CA LEU A 562 -10.61 -2.46 30.84
C LEU A 562 -10.52 -1.10 30.15
N ASP A 563 -9.75 -0.18 30.73
CA ASP A 563 -9.43 1.09 30.10
C ASP A 563 -8.33 0.86 29.06
N ILE A 564 -8.69 0.77 27.77
CA ILE A 564 -7.75 0.72 26.65
C ILE A 564 -6.98 2.04 26.63
N GLU A 565 -5.67 1.97 26.79
CA GLU A 565 -4.83 3.14 26.60
C GLU A 565 -4.79 3.54 25.13
N ASP A 566 -5.01 4.83 24.84
CA ASP A 566 -4.74 5.43 23.52
C ASP A 566 -3.25 5.37 23.22
N ARG A 567 -2.78 4.22 22.77
CA ARG A 567 -1.43 4.06 22.23
C ARG A 567 -1.45 4.54 20.79
N PRO A 568 -0.53 5.42 20.38
CA PRO A 568 -0.39 5.73 18.97
C PRO A 568 -0.03 4.43 18.26
N VAL A 569 -0.90 3.97 17.36
CA VAL A 569 -0.71 2.81 16.47
C VAL A 569 0.40 3.02 15.43
N SER A 570 1.35 3.93 15.69
CA SER A 570 2.51 4.07 14.81
C SER A 570 3.27 2.75 14.85
N LEU A 571 3.28 2.05 13.72
CA LEU A 571 4.02 0.81 13.54
C LEU A 571 5.47 1.05 13.93
N LEU A 572 5.90 0.42 15.02
CA LEU A 572 7.28 0.48 15.48
C LEU A 572 8.18 -0.52 14.73
N ALA A 573 7.61 -1.32 13.83
CA ALA A 573 8.34 -2.20 12.94
C ALA A 573 8.09 -1.78 11.48
N ARG A 574 9.13 -1.92 10.64
CA ARG A 574 9.02 -1.86 9.18
C ARG A 574 9.82 -3.01 8.58
N THR A 575 9.32 -3.53 7.47
CA THR A 575 10.05 -4.44 6.60
C THR A 575 9.99 -3.89 5.20
N ILE A 576 11.12 -3.63 4.58
CA ILE A 576 11.20 -3.02 3.25
C ILE A 576 12.04 -3.90 2.36
N VAL A 577 11.53 -4.14 1.16
CA VAL A 577 12.32 -4.70 0.06
C VAL A 577 12.45 -3.63 -1.00
N GLY A 578 13.63 -3.48 -1.59
CA GLY A 578 13.83 -2.41 -2.53
C GLY A 578 15.14 -2.47 -3.27
N TYR A 579 15.49 -1.32 -3.80
CA TYR A 579 16.70 -1.10 -4.57
C TYR A 579 17.39 0.17 -4.12
N ASP A 580 18.72 0.09 -3.96
CA ASP A 580 19.57 1.23 -3.71
C ASP A 580 20.61 1.42 -4.81
N GLN A 581 21.03 2.68 -4.92
CA GLN A 581 22.25 3.07 -5.56
C GLN A 581 23.22 3.50 -4.45
N ALA A 582 24.30 2.74 -4.31
CA ALA A 582 25.40 3.03 -3.42
C ALA A 582 26.61 3.57 -4.18
N GLY A 583 27.40 4.39 -3.52
CA GLY A 583 28.67 4.87 -4.06
C GLY A 583 29.63 5.22 -2.94
N ALA A 584 30.90 4.88 -3.14
CA ALA A 584 31.98 5.47 -2.36
C ALA A 584 32.52 6.70 -3.11
N ALA A 585 33.09 7.66 -2.37
CA ALA A 585 33.77 8.79 -2.99
C ALA A 585 34.83 8.31 -4.01
N ALA A 586 34.79 8.87 -5.22
CA ALA A 586 35.65 8.51 -6.34
C ALA A 586 35.61 7.00 -6.71
N ALA A 587 34.48 6.33 -6.50
CA ALA A 587 34.23 4.97 -6.98
C ALA A 587 33.07 4.93 -7.98
N LYS A 588 32.98 3.84 -8.75
CA LYS A 588 31.82 3.59 -9.61
C LYS A 588 30.58 3.43 -8.74
N ARG A 589 29.44 3.93 -9.23
CA ARG A 589 28.16 3.70 -8.56
C ARG A 589 27.76 2.24 -8.72
N GLU A 590 27.28 1.67 -7.64
CA GLU A 590 26.80 0.30 -7.56
C GLU A 590 25.30 0.32 -7.28
N GLN A 591 24.60 -0.67 -7.80
CA GLN A 591 23.16 -0.79 -7.65
C GLN A 591 22.84 -2.15 -7.05
N SER A 592 22.10 -2.20 -5.96
CA SER A 592 21.79 -3.47 -5.30
C SER A 592 20.34 -3.54 -4.85
N PHE A 593 19.78 -4.75 -4.88
CA PHE A 593 18.56 -5.03 -4.12
C PHE A 593 18.89 -5.13 -2.64
N PHE A 594 17.96 -4.71 -1.79
CA PHE A 594 18.11 -4.83 -0.35
C PHE A 594 16.80 -5.28 0.32
N LEU A 595 16.97 -5.88 1.50
CA LEU A 595 15.93 -6.13 2.49
C LEU A 595 16.32 -5.39 3.78
N ASP A 596 15.44 -4.54 4.28
CA ASP A 596 15.62 -3.74 5.50
C ASP A 596 14.53 -4.10 6.50
N PHE A 597 14.92 -4.41 7.73
CA PHE A 597 14.02 -4.71 8.83
C PHE A 597 14.40 -3.85 10.02
N PHE A 598 13.51 -2.92 10.36
CA PHE A 598 13.66 -2.09 11.54
C PHE A 598 12.57 -2.44 12.53
N VAL A 599 12.94 -2.51 13.82
CA VAL A 599 12.03 -2.72 14.93
C VAL A 599 12.39 -1.78 16.07
N SER A 600 11.38 -1.19 16.71
CA SER A 600 11.50 -0.43 17.93
C SER A 600 10.52 -0.95 18.96
N LYS A 601 10.96 -1.06 20.21
CA LYS A 601 10.15 -1.50 21.34
C LYS A 601 10.38 -0.59 22.53
N SER A 602 9.34 -0.37 23.31
CA SER A 602 9.44 0.41 24.55
C SER A 602 10.26 -0.36 25.59
N PHE A 603 11.01 0.35 26.43
CA PHE A 603 11.74 -0.28 27.52
C PHE A 603 10.79 -0.97 28.51
N PRO A 604 11.20 -2.08 29.16
CA PRO A 604 10.34 -2.91 30.01
C PRO A 604 10.00 -2.31 31.38
N PHE A 605 10.30 -1.04 31.63
CA PHE A 605 9.87 -0.33 32.84
C PHE A 605 8.65 0.54 32.56
N ARG A 606 7.82 0.80 33.58
CA ARG A 606 6.63 1.64 33.44
C ARG A 606 7.03 3.07 33.08
N GLN A 607 6.43 3.60 32.01
CA GLN A 607 6.70 4.93 31.50
C GLN A 607 5.40 5.70 31.30
N LYS A 608 5.47 7.02 31.42
CA LYS A 608 4.36 7.88 30.99
C LYS A 608 4.29 7.84 29.47
N ILE A 609 3.16 7.36 28.95
CA ILE A 609 2.90 7.29 27.52
C ILE A 609 2.39 8.64 27.04
N ASN A 610 3.03 9.18 26.02
CA ASN A 610 2.49 10.32 25.30
C ASN A 610 1.48 9.78 24.25
N PRO A 611 0.26 10.34 24.17
CA PRO A 611 -0.79 9.83 23.28
C PRO A 611 -0.45 9.95 21.79
N ASP A 612 0.47 10.85 21.43
CA ASP A 612 0.88 11.09 20.04
C ASP A 612 2.17 10.36 19.68
N PHE A 613 3.10 10.28 20.62
CA PHE A 613 4.46 9.81 20.36
C PHE A 613 4.83 8.52 21.08
N GLY A 614 3.99 7.97 21.95
CA GLY A 614 4.23 6.76 22.73
C GLY A 614 5.15 6.97 23.95
N GLU A 615 5.79 5.90 24.42
CA GLU A 615 6.75 5.94 25.52
C GLU A 615 8.00 6.78 25.18
N ARG A 616 8.69 7.28 26.21
CA ARG A 616 9.84 8.18 26.06
C ARG A 616 11.14 7.43 25.75
N TRP A 617 11.32 6.27 26.35
CA TRP A 617 12.49 5.41 26.22
C TRP A 617 12.15 4.19 25.38
N ARG A 618 12.95 3.98 24.33
CA ARG A 618 12.80 2.86 23.40
C ARG A 618 14.12 2.17 23.14
N LEU A 619 14.05 0.85 22.95
CA LEU A 619 15.06 0.06 22.27
C LEU A 619 14.72 0.00 20.79
N TRP A 620 15.71 0.00 19.91
CA TRP A 620 15.50 -0.20 18.49
C TRP A 620 16.62 -1.02 17.87
N GLY A 621 16.32 -1.65 16.74
CA GLY A 621 17.24 -2.43 15.95
C GLY A 621 16.90 -2.28 14.48
N ASP A 622 17.93 -2.13 13.65
CA ASP A 622 17.87 -2.04 12.21
C ASP A 622 18.77 -3.10 11.60
N PHE A 623 18.22 -3.91 10.70
CA PHE A 623 18.87 -5.04 10.06
C PHE A 623 18.71 -4.89 8.56
N ARG A 624 19.82 -4.83 7.85
CA ARG A 624 19.81 -4.65 6.40
C ARG A 624 20.67 -5.68 5.71
N ILE A 625 20.11 -6.28 4.67
CA ILE A 625 20.76 -7.24 3.79
C ILE A 625 20.81 -6.63 2.40
N ASN A 626 21.99 -6.45 1.83
CA ASN A 626 22.15 -6.03 0.44
C ASN A 626 22.65 -7.20 -0.41
N SER A 627 22.15 -7.26 -1.64
CA SER A 627 22.52 -8.23 -2.68
C SER A 627 23.79 -7.84 -3.44
N VAL A 628 24.17 -8.65 -4.42
CA VAL A 628 25.26 -8.34 -5.35
C VAL A 628 24.99 -7.03 -6.10
N PRO A 629 25.97 -6.12 -6.18
CA PRO A 629 25.93 -5.01 -7.12
C PRO A 629 25.67 -5.49 -8.54
N GLN A 630 24.55 -5.09 -9.13
CA GLN A 630 24.25 -5.38 -10.52
C GLN A 630 24.74 -4.23 -11.42
N PRO A 631 25.49 -4.52 -12.50
CA PRO A 631 25.80 -3.53 -13.51
C PRO A 631 24.53 -3.25 -14.33
N GLY A 632 23.78 -2.22 -13.95
CA GLY A 632 22.55 -1.80 -14.62
C GLY A 632 22.46 -0.28 -14.78
N ASN A 633 21.65 0.16 -15.73
CA ASN A 633 21.14 1.53 -15.83
C ASN A 633 19.60 1.47 -15.91
N THR A 634 18.98 0.60 -15.10
CA THR A 634 17.53 0.43 -15.11
C THR A 634 16.87 1.75 -14.72
N ALA A 635 16.04 2.29 -15.62
CA ALA A 635 15.29 3.51 -15.33
C ALA A 635 14.31 3.24 -14.18
N LEU A 636 14.13 4.23 -13.29
CA LEU A 636 13.28 4.09 -12.11
C LEU A 636 11.84 3.69 -12.46
N GLY A 637 11.30 4.19 -13.58
CA GLY A 637 9.95 3.82 -14.04
C GLY A 637 9.83 2.32 -14.37
N THR A 638 10.83 1.76 -15.07
CA THR A 638 10.91 0.33 -15.39
C THR A 638 11.11 -0.52 -14.13
N PHE A 639 11.87 -0.02 -13.17
CA PHE A 639 12.05 -0.71 -11.89
C PHE A 639 10.71 -0.89 -11.15
N VAL A 640 9.89 0.17 -11.04
CA VAL A 640 8.62 0.09 -10.31
C VAL A 640 7.63 -0.86 -10.99
N SER A 641 7.59 -0.92 -12.33
CA SER A 641 6.70 -1.84 -13.06
C SER A 641 7.16 -3.29 -12.96
N ASP A 642 8.48 -3.53 -12.98
CA ASP A 642 9.05 -4.87 -13.13
C ASP A 642 9.61 -5.43 -11.82
N PHE A 643 9.46 -4.70 -10.70
CA PHE A 643 10.08 -5.06 -9.41
C PHE A 643 9.78 -6.49 -9.00
N SER A 644 8.52 -6.94 -9.10
CA SER A 644 8.13 -8.29 -8.69
C SER A 644 8.82 -9.37 -9.52
N GLN A 645 8.97 -9.17 -10.83
CA GLN A 645 9.67 -10.10 -11.71
C GLN A 645 11.18 -10.08 -11.46
N GLN A 646 11.78 -8.89 -11.30
CA GLN A 646 13.20 -8.75 -11.02
C GLN A 646 13.56 -9.37 -9.67
N ALA A 647 12.80 -9.08 -8.62
CA ALA A 647 12.98 -9.64 -7.29
C ALA A 647 12.81 -11.17 -7.29
N ALA A 648 11.83 -11.70 -8.03
CA ALA A 648 11.63 -13.15 -8.16
C ALA A 648 12.77 -13.86 -8.92
N ASN A 649 13.51 -13.14 -9.77
CA ASN A 649 14.62 -13.69 -10.54
C ASN A 649 15.97 -13.60 -9.80
N VAL A 650 16.06 -12.87 -8.68
CA VAL A 650 17.29 -12.84 -7.87
C VAL A 650 17.47 -14.22 -7.23
N GLN A 651 18.56 -14.90 -7.55
CA GLN A 651 18.85 -16.21 -6.94
C GLN A 651 19.12 -16.01 -5.45
N VAL A 652 18.61 -16.90 -4.60
CA VAL A 652 18.76 -16.80 -3.13
C VAL A 652 20.22 -16.62 -2.70
N LYS A 653 21.17 -17.27 -3.40
CA LYS A 653 22.61 -17.13 -3.15
C LYS A 653 23.15 -15.71 -3.38
N ASP A 654 22.51 -14.94 -4.26
CA ASP A 654 22.92 -13.59 -4.66
C ASP A 654 22.25 -12.50 -3.77
N VAL A 655 21.25 -12.88 -2.96
CA VAL A 655 20.43 -11.94 -2.16
C VAL A 655 21.20 -11.36 -0.97
N ALA A 656 22.13 -12.12 -0.38
CA ALA A 656 22.73 -11.77 0.90
C ALA A 656 24.25 -11.66 0.80
N ARG A 657 24.76 -10.50 0.34
CA ARG A 657 26.20 -10.21 0.27
C ARG A 657 26.70 -9.28 1.34
N VAL A 658 25.90 -8.33 1.79
CA VAL A 658 26.29 -7.43 2.88
C VAL A 658 25.21 -7.49 3.94
N PHE A 659 25.59 -7.82 5.16
CA PHE A 659 24.74 -7.76 6.32
C PHE A 659 25.18 -6.59 7.20
N GLU A 660 24.30 -5.62 7.37
CA GLU A 660 24.47 -4.50 8.30
C GLU A 660 23.45 -4.66 9.43
N PHE A 661 23.90 -4.52 10.67
CA PHE A 661 23.01 -4.40 11.81
C PHE A 661 23.40 -3.20 12.67
N LEU A 662 22.40 -2.48 13.17
CA LEU A 662 22.57 -1.36 14.08
C LEU A 662 21.47 -1.40 15.13
N GLY A 663 21.83 -1.58 16.41
CA GLY A 663 20.90 -1.61 17.52
C GLY A 663 21.19 -0.52 18.54
N GLY A 664 20.18 0.01 19.21
CA GLY A 664 20.38 1.16 20.07
C GLY A 664 19.26 1.46 21.05
N VAL A 665 19.50 2.53 21.79
CA VAL A 665 18.55 3.17 22.69
C VAL A 665 18.11 4.50 22.06
N GLU A 666 16.87 4.87 22.30
CA GLU A 666 16.28 6.13 21.91
C GLU A 666 15.59 6.77 23.12
N VAL A 667 15.85 8.06 23.34
CA VAL A 667 15.25 8.86 24.39
C VAL A 667 14.61 10.09 23.76
N ARG A 668 13.28 10.15 23.76
CA ARG A 668 12.57 11.34 23.28
C ARG A 668 12.88 12.54 24.19
N LEU A 669 13.44 13.60 23.60
CA LEU A 669 13.77 14.84 24.28
C LEU A 669 12.56 15.77 24.32
N THR A 670 11.92 15.97 23.17
CA THR A 670 10.75 16.83 23.01
C THR A 670 9.87 16.36 21.85
N GLY A 671 8.65 16.90 21.76
CA GLY A 671 7.75 16.69 20.64
C GLY A 671 6.75 17.84 20.51
N ASN A 672 6.38 18.17 19.28
CA ASN A 672 5.40 19.21 19.00
C ASN A 672 3.98 18.61 19.00
N ASN A 673 3.13 19.07 19.93
CA ASN A 673 1.73 18.65 19.96
C ASN A 673 0.88 19.36 18.87
N ALA A 674 1.39 20.43 18.27
CA ALA A 674 0.68 21.16 17.22
C ALA A 674 0.69 20.38 15.89
N LEU A 675 -0.47 20.37 15.24
CA LEU A 675 -0.68 19.76 13.93
C LEU A 675 -0.12 20.66 12.85
N LEU A 676 1.07 20.35 12.36
CA LEU A 676 1.63 21.03 11.20
C LEU A 676 1.01 20.45 9.92
N PRO A 677 0.77 21.28 8.89
CA PRO A 677 0.33 20.77 7.59
C PRO A 677 1.39 19.83 7.00
N SER A 678 0.96 18.71 6.41
CA SER A 678 1.84 17.87 5.58
C SER A 678 1.84 18.35 4.13
N PHE A 679 2.76 17.82 3.33
CA PHE A 679 2.83 18.09 1.88
C PHE A 679 1.57 17.67 1.11
N ASP A 680 0.84 16.66 1.57
CA ASP A 680 -0.35 16.11 0.91
C ASP A 680 -1.63 16.93 1.20
N ARG A 681 -1.58 17.91 2.09
CA ARG A 681 -2.74 18.71 2.60
C ARG A 681 -3.84 17.89 3.29
N GLN A 682 -4.03 16.62 2.95
CA GLN A 682 -5.00 15.70 3.55
C GLN A 682 -4.53 15.14 4.89
N THR A 683 -3.22 15.09 5.08
CA THR A 683 -2.59 14.62 6.32
C THR A 683 -2.00 15.78 7.12
N LYS A 684 -1.94 15.58 8.43
CA LYS A 684 -1.25 16.45 9.38
C LYS A 684 -0.02 15.71 9.90
N GLN A 685 0.95 16.45 10.40
CA GLN A 685 2.18 15.88 10.92
C GLN A 685 2.54 16.47 12.27
N LYS A 686 3.10 15.62 13.14
CA LYS A 686 3.73 16.03 14.39
C LYS A 686 5.16 15.53 14.40
N PHE A 687 6.04 16.26 15.05
CA PHE A 687 7.47 15.96 15.09
C PHE A 687 7.91 15.61 16.51
N SER A 688 8.76 14.60 16.63
CA SER A 688 9.55 14.36 17.84
C SER A 688 11.03 14.59 17.57
N LEU A 689 11.75 15.02 18.60
CA LEU A 689 13.20 15.05 18.63
C LEU A 689 13.65 14.10 19.72
N SER A 690 14.48 13.13 19.35
CA SER A 690 15.03 12.11 20.24
C SER A 690 16.56 12.16 20.22
N PHE A 691 17.17 11.84 21.35
CA PHE A 691 18.57 11.44 21.41
C PHE A 691 18.65 9.93 21.13
N ILE A 692 19.61 9.52 20.31
CA ILE A 692 19.87 8.11 20.01
C ILE A 692 21.32 7.76 20.26
N ALA A 693 21.55 6.53 20.74
CA ALA A 693 22.86 5.91 20.81
C ALA A 693 22.77 4.49 20.29
N ALA A 694 23.71 4.10 19.44
CA ALA A 694 23.65 2.86 18.69
C ALA A 694 25.01 2.14 18.65
N TYR A 695 24.97 0.82 18.58
CA TYR A 695 26.10 -0.07 18.40
C TYR A 695 25.71 -1.17 17.41
N GLY A 696 26.64 -1.56 16.55
CA GLY A 696 26.41 -2.68 15.67
C GLY A 696 27.62 -3.01 14.82
N GLY A 697 27.36 -3.60 13.66
CA GLY A 697 28.41 -3.96 12.74
C GLY A 697 27.93 -4.21 11.32
N VAL A 698 28.88 -4.25 10.40
CA VAL A 698 28.65 -4.60 9.00
C VAL A 698 29.64 -5.67 8.57
N THR A 699 29.15 -6.65 7.83
CA THR A 699 29.98 -7.72 7.29
C THR A 699 29.59 -8.03 5.85
N PRO A 700 30.56 -8.17 4.94
CA PRO A 700 30.31 -8.95 3.75
C PRO A 700 30.06 -10.40 4.17
N LEU A 701 29.02 -11.03 3.61
CA LEU A 701 28.70 -12.44 3.81
C LEU A 701 29.48 -13.33 2.83
N ASP A 702 29.98 -12.75 1.73
CA ASP A 702 30.83 -13.46 0.78
C ASP A 702 32.23 -12.83 0.71
N PRO A 703 33.24 -13.45 1.37
CA PRO A 703 34.62 -12.99 1.28
C PRO A 703 35.33 -13.40 -0.03
N LEU A 704 34.76 -14.32 -0.83
CA LEU A 704 35.48 -15.04 -1.89
C LEU A 704 34.91 -14.89 -3.31
N GLU A 705 33.66 -14.47 -3.51
CA GLU A 705 33.05 -14.42 -4.86
C GLU A 705 33.57 -13.30 -5.77
N SER A 706 34.22 -12.28 -5.22
CA SER A 706 34.97 -11.36 -6.08
C SER A 706 36.29 -12.05 -6.40
N ALA A 707 36.33 -12.81 -7.49
CA ALA A 707 37.60 -13.28 -8.05
C ALA A 707 38.58 -12.10 -7.98
N PRO A 708 39.75 -12.26 -7.32
CA PRO A 708 40.60 -11.13 -6.99
C PRO A 708 40.88 -10.37 -8.27
N ALA A 709 40.76 -9.04 -8.23
CA ALA A 709 40.97 -8.24 -9.42
C ALA A 709 42.43 -8.39 -9.84
N VAL A 710 42.65 -9.13 -10.93
CA VAL A 710 43.97 -9.42 -11.48
C VAL A 710 44.26 -8.42 -12.58
N PHE A 711 45.42 -7.79 -12.50
CA PHE A 711 45.88 -6.80 -13.45
C PHE A 711 47.26 -7.17 -13.99
N ARG A 712 47.52 -6.77 -15.22
CA ARG A 712 48.86 -6.82 -15.82
C ARG A 712 49.73 -5.74 -15.17
N VAL A 713 50.94 -6.14 -14.80
CA VAL A 713 51.95 -5.24 -14.24
C VAL A 713 52.74 -4.60 -15.38
N PHE A 714 53.01 -3.30 -15.25
CA PHE A 714 53.99 -2.57 -16.06
C PHE A 714 55.05 -2.04 -15.10
N ASP A 715 56.33 -2.36 -15.35
CA ASP A 715 57.42 -2.04 -14.41
C ASP A 715 57.60 -0.53 -14.18
N ASP A 716 57.10 0.30 -15.11
CA ASP A 716 57.11 1.76 -15.08
C ASP A 716 55.83 2.38 -14.50
N ALA A 717 54.85 1.58 -14.05
CA ALA A 717 53.61 2.09 -13.48
C ALA A 717 53.85 2.87 -12.16
N PRO A 718 53.49 4.17 -12.08
CA PRO A 718 53.69 4.95 -10.86
C PRO A 718 52.81 4.43 -9.72
N GLY A 719 53.40 4.24 -8.55
CA GLY A 719 52.69 3.74 -7.35
C GLY A 719 52.56 2.21 -7.28
N LEU A 720 53.21 1.46 -8.19
CA LEU A 720 53.27 0.01 -8.12
C LEU A 720 54.05 -0.46 -6.87
N PRO A 721 53.50 -1.36 -6.04
CA PRO A 721 54.22 -1.93 -4.90
C PRO A 721 55.51 -2.66 -5.33
N PRO A 722 56.61 -2.55 -4.56
CA PRO A 722 57.89 -3.19 -4.90
C PRO A 722 57.78 -4.71 -5.14
N GLU A 723 56.86 -5.38 -4.44
CA GLU A 723 56.62 -6.83 -4.53
C GLU A 723 56.05 -7.26 -5.90
N ALA A 724 55.44 -6.33 -6.64
CA ALA A 724 54.91 -6.59 -7.98
C ALA A 724 55.94 -6.41 -9.10
N ARG A 725 57.10 -5.81 -8.83
CA ARG A 725 58.12 -5.59 -9.87
C ARG A 725 58.69 -6.91 -10.37
N GLY A 726 58.79 -7.07 -11.70
CA GLY A 726 59.22 -8.32 -12.34
C GLY A 726 58.20 -9.45 -12.30
N LYS A 727 56.95 -9.18 -11.89
CA LYS A 727 55.82 -10.10 -12.04
C LYS A 727 55.01 -9.72 -13.27
N GLU A 728 54.38 -10.70 -13.91
CA GLU A 728 53.53 -10.44 -15.07
C GLU A 728 52.16 -9.89 -14.64
N PHE A 729 51.67 -10.38 -13.49
CA PHE A 729 50.36 -10.04 -12.96
C PHE A 729 50.41 -9.72 -11.46
N VAL A 730 49.49 -8.86 -11.04
CA VAL A 730 49.21 -8.55 -9.64
C VAL A 730 47.74 -8.81 -9.37
N ALA A 731 47.45 -9.55 -8.30
CA ALA A 731 46.10 -9.78 -7.82
C ALA A 731 45.92 -9.05 -6.48
N PHE A 732 44.95 -8.14 -6.44
CA PHE A 732 44.58 -7.44 -5.21
C PHE A 732 43.55 -8.26 -4.46
N ILE A 733 43.94 -8.75 -3.29
CA ILE A 733 43.07 -9.50 -2.39
C ILE A 733 42.68 -8.61 -1.21
N PRO A 734 41.39 -8.57 -0.81
CA PRO A 734 41.04 -7.95 0.46
C PRO A 734 41.78 -8.69 1.58
N SER A 735 42.26 -7.95 2.58
CA SER A 735 42.81 -8.60 3.77
C SER A 735 41.78 -9.56 4.38
N ASP A 736 42.21 -10.78 4.71
CA ASP A 736 41.37 -11.75 5.41
C ASP A 736 40.88 -11.15 6.74
N ARG A 737 39.64 -11.45 7.09
CA ARG A 737 38.96 -10.87 8.25
C ARG A 737 38.25 -11.96 9.03
N ASP A 738 38.56 -12.03 10.32
CA ASP A 738 37.93 -12.93 11.29
C ASP A 738 36.67 -12.33 11.95
N ARG A 739 36.41 -11.02 11.75
CA ARG A 739 35.40 -10.25 12.49
C ARG A 739 34.64 -9.25 11.62
N PHE A 740 33.44 -8.91 12.09
CA PHE A 740 32.62 -7.84 11.53
C PHE A 740 33.25 -6.47 11.77
N PHE A 741 33.00 -5.53 10.86
CA PHE A 741 33.35 -4.13 11.08
C PHE A 741 32.41 -3.53 12.11
N ARG A 742 32.97 -3.17 13.26
CA ARG A 742 32.22 -2.57 14.37
C ARG A 742 31.91 -1.12 14.05
N GLN A 743 30.73 -0.69 14.48
CA GLN A 743 30.31 0.69 14.41
C GLN A 743 29.52 1.08 15.65
N TYR A 744 29.70 2.31 16.11
CA TYR A 744 28.91 2.89 17.18
C TYR A 744 28.73 4.37 16.94
N TYR A 745 27.57 4.90 17.33
CA TYR A 745 27.21 6.28 17.10
C TYR A 745 26.35 6.83 18.23
N ALA A 746 26.36 8.14 18.38
CA ALA A 746 25.39 8.87 19.18
C ALA A 746 24.98 10.16 18.46
N GLY A 747 23.75 10.60 18.66
CA GLY A 747 23.29 11.85 18.07
C GLY A 747 21.80 12.07 18.20
N LEU A 748 21.23 12.75 17.20
CA LEU A 748 19.85 13.20 17.22
C LEU A 748 19.05 12.51 16.12
N ARG A 749 17.80 12.18 16.45
CA ARG A 749 16.79 11.63 15.56
C ARG A 749 15.58 12.54 15.55
N VAL A 750 15.19 13.01 14.38
CA VAL A 750 13.92 13.70 14.15
C VAL A 750 12.94 12.71 13.54
N GLN A 751 11.79 12.52 14.18
CA GLN A 751 10.74 11.67 13.62
C GLN A 751 9.49 12.49 13.30
N THR A 752 8.86 12.18 12.18
CA THR A 752 7.60 12.79 11.74
C THR A 752 6.51 11.74 11.74
N PHE A 753 5.52 11.92 12.61
CA PHE A 753 4.36 11.05 12.74
C PHE A 753 3.21 11.62 11.92
N PHE A 754 2.53 10.76 11.18
CA PHE A 754 1.43 11.14 10.31
C PHE A 754 0.09 10.97 11.02
N PHE A 755 -0.73 12.00 10.91
CA PHE A 755 -2.09 12.04 11.44
C PHE A 755 -3.04 12.35 10.29
N ASN A 756 -4.28 11.85 10.38
CA ASN A 756 -5.31 12.33 9.47
C ASN A 756 -5.71 13.79 9.82
N LYS A 757 -6.60 14.39 9.02
CA LYS A 757 -7.17 15.71 9.28
C LYS A 757 -7.84 15.88 10.66
N TYR A 758 -8.14 14.78 11.35
CA TYR A 758 -8.82 14.74 12.65
C TYR A 758 -7.88 14.37 13.80
N ASN A 759 -6.56 14.50 13.64
CA ASN A 759 -5.59 14.23 14.70
C ASN A 759 -5.57 12.76 15.18
N VAL A 760 -6.01 11.82 14.34
CA VAL A 760 -5.91 10.38 14.60
C VAL A 760 -4.59 9.89 13.99
N PRO A 761 -3.73 9.20 14.77
CA PRO A 761 -2.48 8.66 14.25
C PRO A 761 -2.77 7.66 13.12
N MET A 762 -2.06 7.79 12.01
CA MET A 762 -2.16 6.85 10.89
C MET A 762 -1.22 5.67 11.15
N GLN A 763 -1.65 4.46 10.77
CA GLN A 763 -0.80 3.27 10.77
C GLN A 763 0.24 3.35 9.65
N ARG A 764 1.25 4.20 9.85
CA ARG A 764 2.38 4.39 8.94
C ARG A 764 3.64 4.54 9.76
N PHE A 765 4.73 3.95 9.30
CA PHE A 765 6.04 4.16 9.91
C PHE A 765 6.39 5.66 9.87
N PRO A 766 6.92 6.25 10.94
CA PRO A 766 7.25 7.68 10.94
C PRO A 766 8.37 7.98 9.94
N ALA A 767 8.35 9.16 9.29
CA ALA A 767 9.54 9.61 8.58
C ALA A 767 10.65 9.88 9.60
N GLN A 768 11.89 9.52 9.31
CA GLN A 768 13.02 9.64 10.23
C GLN A 768 14.17 10.38 9.56
N PHE A 769 14.84 11.24 10.32
CA PHE A 769 16.10 11.85 9.92
C PHE A 769 17.06 11.84 11.10
N ASP A 770 18.14 11.10 10.95
CA ASP A 770 19.16 10.89 11.96
C ASP A 770 20.43 11.63 11.57
N VAL A 771 21.02 12.35 12.54
CA VAL A 771 22.36 12.93 12.43
C VAL A 771 23.15 12.44 13.62
N ILE A 772 24.10 11.55 13.37
CA ILE A 772 24.85 10.86 14.41
C ILE A 772 26.35 10.91 14.14
N ILE A 773 27.14 10.97 15.22
CA ILE A 773 28.60 10.99 15.18
C ILE A 773 29.14 9.81 15.99
N GLY A 774 30.21 9.19 15.52
CA GLY A 774 30.78 8.02 16.15
C GLY A 774 32.01 7.49 15.44
N GLN A 775 32.17 6.17 15.41
CA GLN A 775 33.24 5.49 14.70
C GLN A 775 32.68 4.31 13.91
N ASN A 776 33.28 4.03 12.75
CA ASN A 776 32.84 2.96 11.86
C ASN A 776 34.02 2.34 11.12
N GLU A 777 34.42 1.13 11.53
CA GLU A 777 35.55 0.42 10.92
C GLU A 777 35.39 0.20 9.42
N PHE A 778 34.17 0.11 8.89
CA PHE A 778 33.95 -0.07 7.45
C PHE A 778 34.39 1.14 6.63
N VAL A 779 34.22 2.34 7.19
CA VAL A 779 34.53 3.62 6.55
C VAL A 779 35.96 4.05 6.86
N THR A 780 36.49 3.70 8.03
CA THR A 780 37.82 4.10 8.52
C THR A 780 38.88 3.03 8.27
N GLY A 781 38.77 2.29 7.16
CA GLY A 781 39.81 1.37 6.71
C GLY A 781 40.07 0.15 7.62
N GLY A 782 39.04 -0.32 8.32
CA GLY A 782 39.07 -1.51 9.17
C GLY A 782 39.57 -1.27 10.59
N ARG A 783 39.67 -0.02 11.03
CA ARG A 783 40.14 0.35 12.38
C ARG A 783 39.20 1.36 13.02
N LEU A 784 38.88 1.20 14.30
CA LEU A 784 38.11 2.18 15.08
C LEU A 784 38.97 3.43 15.34
N HIS A 785 39.02 4.36 14.38
CA HIS A 785 39.76 5.60 14.51
C HIS A 785 39.02 6.78 13.88
N GLY A 786 39.19 7.96 14.46
CA GLY A 786 38.65 9.20 13.91
C GLY A 786 37.12 9.30 14.04
N PRO A 787 36.59 10.52 14.08
CA PRO A 787 35.15 10.72 14.02
C PRO A 787 34.59 10.30 12.66
N VAL A 788 33.36 9.80 12.65
CA VAL A 788 32.57 9.52 11.46
C VAL A 788 31.18 10.12 11.68
N VAL A 789 30.73 10.95 10.75
CA VAL A 789 29.39 11.52 10.74
C VAL A 789 28.52 10.66 9.84
N ARG A 790 27.40 10.16 10.36
CA ARG A 790 26.38 9.44 9.62
C ARG A 790 25.09 10.24 9.61
N MET A 791 24.55 10.45 8.42
CA MET A 791 23.24 11.05 8.18
C MET A 791 22.36 10.00 7.55
N GLU A 792 21.17 9.77 8.09
CA GLU A 792 20.25 8.75 7.60
C GLU A 792 18.83 9.29 7.53
N GLY A 793 18.24 9.23 6.34
CA GLY A 793 16.88 9.68 6.07
C GLY A 793 16.02 8.51 5.65
N PHE A 794 14.82 8.43 6.21
CA PHE A 794 13.75 7.53 5.84
C PHE A 794 12.47 8.31 5.64
N PHE A 795 11.82 8.19 4.49
CA PHE A 795 10.64 8.97 4.15
C PHE A 795 9.58 8.13 3.41
N PRO A 796 8.49 7.73 4.08
CA PRO A 796 7.36 7.09 3.42
C PRO A 796 6.57 8.13 2.61
N LEU A 797 6.25 7.85 1.35
CA LEU A 797 5.50 8.81 0.53
C LEU A 797 4.09 9.03 1.08
N PRO A 798 3.61 10.28 1.17
CA PRO A 798 2.37 10.57 1.89
C PRO A 798 1.11 10.16 1.11
N TYR A 799 1.19 10.10 -0.22
CA TYR A 799 0.06 9.92 -1.12
C TYR A 799 -0.58 8.54 -1.02
N GLU A 800 -1.91 8.45 -0.96
CA GLU A 800 -2.65 7.17 -0.86
C GLU A 800 -2.27 6.15 -1.95
N LYS A 801 -2.10 6.61 -3.20
CA LYS A 801 -1.71 5.75 -4.33
C LYS A 801 -0.25 5.29 -4.30
N ALA A 802 0.59 5.93 -3.50
CA ALA A 802 2.03 5.67 -3.42
C ALA A 802 2.50 5.37 -1.98
N LYS A 803 1.58 5.13 -1.04
CA LYS A 803 1.89 4.94 0.39
C LYS A 803 2.73 3.71 0.68
N PHE A 804 2.80 2.79 -0.28
CA PHE A 804 3.65 1.60 -0.20
C PHE A 804 5.11 1.91 -0.57
N ILE A 805 5.40 3.07 -1.18
CA ILE A 805 6.73 3.47 -1.60
C ILE A 805 7.42 4.26 -0.48
N ASN A 806 8.64 3.87 -0.17
CA ASN A 806 9.51 4.46 0.84
C ASN A 806 10.81 4.92 0.19
N LEU A 807 11.23 6.14 0.50
CA LEU A 807 12.53 6.68 0.11
C LEU A 807 13.49 6.55 1.29
N PHE A 808 14.74 6.22 1.02
CA PHE A 808 15.78 6.26 2.04
C PHE A 808 17.09 6.78 1.45
N ALA A 809 17.89 7.39 2.31
CA ALA A 809 19.22 7.85 1.98
C ALA A 809 20.11 7.73 3.20
N THR A 810 21.37 7.34 3.01
CA THR A 810 22.38 7.34 4.07
C THR A 810 23.66 7.91 3.51
N ALA A 811 24.32 8.76 4.27
CA ALA A 811 25.64 9.28 3.98
C ALA A 811 26.52 9.11 5.22
N THR A 812 27.68 8.49 5.06
CA THR A 812 28.66 8.25 6.12
C THR A 812 29.97 8.88 5.67
N MET A 813 30.42 9.88 6.41
CA MET A 813 31.51 10.78 6.03
C MET A 813 32.54 10.90 7.14
N ILE A 814 33.80 10.97 6.77
CA ILE A 814 34.90 11.28 7.68
C ILE A 814 35.09 12.80 7.66
N PRO A 815 34.83 13.54 8.76
CA PRO A 815 35.13 14.95 8.82
C PRO A 815 36.65 15.12 8.91
N GLY A 816 37.27 15.29 7.76
CA GLY A 816 38.72 15.39 7.61
C GLY A 816 39.10 15.89 6.22
N ARG A 817 40.40 16.11 5.99
CA ARG A 817 40.90 16.45 4.66
C ARG A 817 40.88 15.20 3.79
N SER A 818 40.34 15.32 2.57
CA SER A 818 40.43 14.26 1.57
C SER A 818 41.90 14.03 1.20
N ASN A 819 42.36 12.78 1.29
CA ASN A 819 43.66 12.43 0.73
C ASN A 819 43.49 12.10 -0.76
N ILE A 820 43.98 12.99 -1.63
CA ILE A 820 43.92 12.80 -3.09
C ILE A 820 45.24 12.17 -3.51
N ASN A 821 45.23 10.84 -3.64
CA ASN A 821 46.35 10.10 -4.21
C ASN A 821 46.10 9.87 -5.71
N THR A 822 47.16 9.91 -6.52
CA THR A 822 47.09 9.50 -7.91
C THR A 822 46.66 8.03 -7.97
N PRO A 823 45.55 7.69 -8.67
CA PRO A 823 45.08 6.32 -8.71
C PRO A 823 46.08 5.43 -9.47
N LEU A 824 46.32 4.23 -8.96
CA LEU A 824 47.04 3.20 -9.70
C LEU A 824 46.12 2.66 -10.80
N ILE A 825 46.45 2.95 -12.06
CA ILE A 825 45.70 2.48 -13.22
C ILE A 825 46.49 1.33 -13.84
N LEU A 826 45.91 0.13 -13.85
CA LEU A 826 46.49 -1.05 -14.48
C LEU A 826 45.52 -1.65 -15.49
N GLN A 827 46.06 -2.36 -16.49
CA GLN A 827 45.25 -3.08 -17.46
C GLN A 827 44.75 -4.39 -16.83
N PRO A 828 43.47 -4.77 -16.98
CA PRO A 828 42.98 -6.07 -16.53
C PRO A 828 43.80 -7.22 -17.13
N ALA A 829 44.07 -8.27 -16.35
CA ALA A 829 44.74 -9.46 -16.84
C ALA A 829 43.87 -10.22 -17.87
N PRO A 830 44.47 -11.01 -18.78
CA PRO A 830 43.72 -11.87 -19.69
C PRO A 830 42.72 -12.78 -18.95
N ALA A 831 41.56 -13.02 -19.57
CA ALA A 831 40.59 -13.95 -19.00
C ALA A 831 41.22 -15.35 -18.86
N GLY A 832 41.05 -15.98 -17.69
CA GLY A 832 41.60 -17.30 -17.38
C GLY A 832 42.93 -17.29 -16.63
N THR A 833 43.49 -16.13 -16.26
CA THR A 833 44.64 -16.07 -15.35
C THR A 833 44.30 -16.75 -14.02
N ILE A 834 45.04 -17.80 -13.68
CA ILE A 834 44.84 -18.61 -12.47
C ILE A 834 45.46 -17.88 -11.27
N VAL A 835 44.75 -17.81 -10.16
CA VAL A 835 45.24 -17.25 -8.89
C VAL A 835 45.05 -18.31 -7.80
N PRO A 836 46.12 -18.70 -7.06
CA PRO A 836 47.51 -18.25 -7.17
C PRO A 836 48.29 -18.91 -8.33
N ALA A 837 49.23 -18.19 -8.94
CA ALA A 837 50.20 -18.70 -9.91
C ALA A 837 51.58 -18.06 -9.70
N SER A 838 52.67 -18.68 -10.17
CA SER A 838 54.05 -18.21 -9.93
C SER A 838 54.36 -16.82 -10.53
N ASN A 839 53.66 -16.47 -11.61
CA ASN A 839 53.72 -15.17 -12.29
C ASN A 839 52.74 -14.11 -11.74
N VAL A 840 51.90 -14.47 -10.76
CA VAL A 840 50.96 -13.58 -10.08
C VAL A 840 51.45 -13.29 -8.66
N VAL A 841 51.62 -12.01 -8.30
CA VAL A 841 51.80 -11.63 -6.89
C VAL A 841 50.46 -11.34 -6.24
N LEU A 842 50.29 -11.78 -4.99
CA LEU A 842 49.13 -11.45 -4.16
C LEU A 842 49.46 -10.23 -3.30
N ILE A 843 48.67 -9.17 -3.41
CA ILE A 843 48.83 -7.97 -2.59
C ILE A 843 47.56 -7.78 -1.76
N GLY A 844 47.73 -7.82 -0.44
CA GLY A 844 46.68 -7.50 0.52
C GLY A 844 46.33 -6.02 0.46
N VAL A 845 45.11 -5.69 0.06
CA VAL A 845 44.61 -4.32 0.05
C VAL A 845 43.83 -4.07 1.34
N PRO A 846 44.20 -3.03 2.13
CA PRO A 846 43.41 -2.66 3.29
C PRO A 846 42.01 -2.22 2.87
N GLN A 847 41.05 -2.28 3.79
CA GLN A 847 39.72 -1.73 3.53
C GLN A 847 39.86 -0.26 3.08
N PRO A 848 39.16 0.18 2.02
CA PRO A 848 39.21 1.57 1.61
C PRO A 848 38.73 2.49 2.75
N ASN A 849 39.52 3.53 3.02
CA ASN A 849 39.18 4.61 3.94
C ASN A 849 38.47 5.72 3.13
N ARG A 850 37.14 5.61 2.95
CA ARG A 850 36.38 6.47 2.02
C ARG A 850 34.98 6.75 2.52
N ASP A 851 34.49 7.96 2.23
CA ASP A 851 33.09 8.32 2.43
C ASP A 851 32.18 7.41 1.59
N TYR A 852 31.03 7.07 2.15
CA TYR A 852 30.06 6.16 1.57
C TYR A 852 28.67 6.81 1.58
N TYR A 853 27.93 6.68 0.49
CA TYR A 853 26.53 7.07 0.44
C TYR A 853 25.68 5.99 -0.23
N ARG A 854 24.41 5.95 0.14
CA ARG A 854 23.36 5.17 -0.50
C ARG A 854 22.09 5.99 -0.62
N ILE A 855 21.39 5.85 -1.73
CA ILE A 855 20.07 6.43 -1.95
C ILE A 855 19.24 5.35 -2.61
N GLY A 856 18.01 5.15 -2.17
CA GLY A 856 17.16 4.17 -2.80
C GLY A 856 15.69 4.30 -2.49
N ILE A 857 14.96 3.36 -3.07
CA ILE A 857 13.51 3.28 -3.05
C ILE A 857 13.14 1.85 -2.68
N GLY A 858 12.23 1.68 -1.74
CA GLY A 858 11.73 0.38 -1.35
C GLY A 858 10.23 0.37 -1.17
N ILE A 859 9.66 -0.82 -1.17
CA ILE A 859 8.25 -1.06 -0.90
C ILE A 859 8.07 -1.78 0.43
N ASP A 860 6.95 -1.52 1.10
CA ASP A 860 6.60 -2.28 2.31
C ASP A 860 6.41 -3.76 1.96
N ALA A 861 7.21 -4.61 2.56
CA ALA A 861 7.29 -6.02 2.25
C ALA A 861 6.08 -6.80 2.79
N ILE A 862 5.47 -6.36 3.90
CA ILE A 862 4.34 -7.06 4.53
C ILE A 862 3.12 -7.13 3.58
N PRO A 863 2.55 -6.00 3.11
CA PRO A 863 1.43 -6.03 2.18
C PRO A 863 1.84 -6.64 0.83
N PHE A 864 3.11 -6.53 0.43
CA PHE A 864 3.63 -7.18 -0.77
C PHE A 864 3.57 -8.71 -0.65
N PHE A 865 4.07 -9.29 0.44
CA PHE A 865 4.02 -10.74 0.68
C PHE A 865 2.59 -11.23 0.88
N GLN A 866 1.73 -10.47 1.57
CA GLN A 866 0.32 -10.81 1.69
C GLN A 866 -0.34 -10.89 0.30
N LYS A 867 -0.08 -9.91 -0.59
CA LYS A 867 -0.57 -9.97 -1.97
C LYS A 867 0.02 -11.13 -2.77
N LEU A 868 1.31 -11.42 -2.59
CA LEU A 868 1.98 -12.53 -3.27
C LEU A 868 1.41 -13.89 -2.84
N LEU A 869 1.12 -14.06 -1.55
CA LEU A 869 0.50 -15.26 -0.98
C LEU A 869 -1.00 -15.35 -1.31
N GLN A 870 -1.67 -14.21 -1.52
CA GLN A 870 -3.05 -14.13 -1.98
C GLN A 870 -3.21 -14.25 -3.50
N VAL A 871 -2.13 -14.29 -4.28
CA VAL A 871 -2.20 -14.71 -5.68
C VAL A 871 -2.87 -16.08 -5.64
N PRO A 872 -4.07 -16.24 -6.23
CA PRO A 872 -4.88 -17.43 -6.03
C PRO A 872 -4.06 -18.63 -6.46
N GLY A 873 -3.50 -19.34 -5.48
CA GLY A 873 -3.16 -20.74 -5.65
C GLY A 873 -4.44 -21.38 -6.16
N GLY A 874 -4.39 -21.84 -7.41
CA GLY A 874 -5.55 -22.42 -8.09
C GLY A 874 -6.29 -23.30 -7.11
N GLY A 875 -7.60 -23.08 -7.00
CA GLY A 875 -8.49 -23.75 -6.04
C GLY A 875 -8.24 -25.25 -6.03
N GLY A 876 -7.37 -25.69 -5.13
CA GLY A 876 -7.25 -27.08 -4.77
C GLY A 876 -8.45 -27.38 -3.91
N ASN A 877 -9.41 -28.11 -4.46
CA ASN A 877 -10.45 -28.76 -3.67
C ASN A 877 -9.75 -29.60 -2.60
N LYS A 878 -9.88 -29.17 -1.35
CA LYS A 878 -9.82 -30.05 -0.19
C LYS A 878 -11.24 -30.41 0.23
#